data_AF-A0A1B8E937-F1
#
_entry.id   AF-A0A1B8E937-F1
#
_cell.length_a   1.000
_cell.length_b   1.000
_cell.length_c   1.000
_cell.angle_alpha   90.00
_cell.angle_beta   90.00
_cell.angle_gamma   90.00
#
_symmetry.space_group_name_H-M   'P 1'
#
loop_
_entity.id
_entity.type
_entity.pdbx_description
1 polymer ?
#
loop_
_entity_poly.entity_id
_entity_poly.type
_entity_poly.pdbx_seq_one_letter_code
_entity_poly.pdbx_strand_id
1 'polypeptide(L)'
;MRYIYLILLAVGGAHLSLAATSPAAILERADAQQPLRGANQLPSPPEPEHITVVELPLPPVTPSDATGSCTRAINTRGTGCTGKVTGLSSGNFLPDNKHVVASIIFTGAPAAPDPRSIYTGLQLIIVKADNTTFPNGDPWKCITCGVPAANQVGRVDLMDYPQAFSDGKRALAGPQIIDCGPFQLSSAKCTPKVTHIYPIRWNTSPTGDGAGGSIRELRLHPDNNHLGFNSLLIGSEGGVSQTAYIGRLVFSKSPTTGKPLSSRYDLSNVTALVDPQGSAQIYVEGSELKMNQSAISIGELRGFSGSGQEVTYLGAPTESCNIDVYAIHLITGKIRRLTAHPEYVDPVDISPDDAWTVVMDTRGTGRQMWLSGMGGIPPIVDMIVTAATSSTRNNGERRFFQPWLIDRYGDRGQYYGQRINAAGDGSPGSVNDPEWNGRADPKWSPDGTRIVYYQAQTIPPECGGINPLPCYNSTEPGGRQERMMMATLTSRKPYTQPVPVVPFDDAIPWGTPFVPGSTIPSPSYIPGGNYTLRGQVSGTAMVEIIGGVNNTSIETIAVTYYNFSDNGATILNGDEKATVLTPFGGQNEVDWFSDIVQTGVFLLCGAITVAWAAVVFYFLPDSPTNAKFLTQREKSIAVERLRDNRTGVKNTTFKVSQAIEAFRDPQVWIFAVGLGVSSIGNVGGSFLPLIIKDLGFSGLQSTLLTVPSGGFEIVAMVIVGLARSLLNGKGRTLMMFGITVPTLIGCVFLAALPASDKWVRIVGAWLLLCTPAATALQLSLIGSNVAGFSKKVTTTAFTFILYCVGNIISPQLFKSTEAPGYRTAIRTLVASTSTMMLLYLMLFFYYKYENNRRDKVLANIPQDVIDAAMVENEEYLDRTDMEDFLKFRYAW
;
A
#
# COMPACT_ATOMS: atom_id res chain seq x y z
N MET A 1 -38.22 0.97 -35.43
CA MET A 1 -39.03 0.75 -34.19
C MET A 1 -39.02 -0.70 -33.69
N ARG A 2 -39.27 -1.74 -34.49
CA ARG A 2 -39.25 -3.16 -34.01
C ARG A 2 -37.90 -3.65 -33.44
N TYR A 3 -36.76 -3.16 -33.92
CA TYR A 3 -35.44 -3.48 -33.37
C TYR A 3 -35.09 -2.73 -32.07
N ILE A 4 -35.62 -1.52 -31.89
CA ILE A 4 -35.51 -0.78 -30.62
C ILE A 4 -36.40 -1.43 -29.55
N TYR A 5 -37.54 -1.99 -29.95
CA TYR A 5 -38.37 -2.82 -29.09
C TYR A 5 -37.70 -4.15 -28.71
N LEU A 6 -36.92 -4.78 -29.61
CA LEU A 6 -36.16 -5.99 -29.28
C LEU A 6 -34.95 -5.72 -28.36
N ILE A 7 -34.32 -4.55 -28.48
CA ILE A 7 -33.25 -4.14 -27.55
C ILE A 7 -33.86 -3.70 -26.20
N LEU A 8 -35.00 -3.00 -26.19
CA LEU A 8 -35.75 -2.71 -24.96
C LEU A 8 -36.40 -3.95 -24.33
N LEU A 9 -36.66 -5.01 -25.10
CA LEU A 9 -37.09 -6.33 -24.58
C LEU A 9 -35.91 -7.19 -24.16
N ALA A 10 -34.70 -6.99 -24.71
CA ALA A 10 -33.48 -7.60 -24.19
C ALA A 10 -33.01 -6.93 -22.89
N VAL A 11 -33.29 -5.63 -22.72
CA VAL A 11 -33.07 -4.86 -21.48
C VAL A 11 -34.25 -5.04 -20.50
N GLY A 12 -35.48 -5.20 -20.99
CA GLY A 12 -36.70 -5.41 -20.19
C GLY A 12 -37.04 -6.88 -19.89
N GLY A 13 -36.39 -7.82 -20.56
CA GLY A 13 -36.53 -9.27 -20.36
C GLY A 13 -35.64 -9.84 -19.24
N ALA A 14 -34.83 -9.00 -18.61
CA ALA A 14 -34.13 -9.32 -17.37
C ALA A 14 -35.01 -9.12 -16.11
N HIS A 15 -36.34 -9.20 -16.25
CA HIS A 15 -37.25 -9.51 -15.15
C HIS A 15 -37.39 -11.02 -15.00
N LEU A 16 -36.28 -11.70 -14.69
CA LEU A 16 -36.31 -13.00 -14.04
C LEU A 16 -36.00 -12.77 -12.57
N SER A 17 -37.07 -12.79 -11.78
CA SER A 17 -37.13 -13.03 -10.34
C SER A 17 -35.78 -13.02 -9.60
N LEU A 18 -35.24 -11.83 -9.32
CA LEU A 18 -34.39 -11.58 -8.15
C LEU A 18 -35.30 -11.56 -6.92
N ALA A 19 -35.93 -12.70 -6.64
CA ALA A 19 -36.33 -13.03 -5.30
C ALA A 19 -35.03 -13.21 -4.50
N ALA A 20 -34.92 -12.42 -3.44
CA ALA A 20 -33.80 -12.38 -2.53
C ALA A 20 -33.34 -13.78 -2.09
N THR A 21 -32.26 -14.27 -2.69
CA THR A 21 -31.27 -15.06 -1.95
C THR A 21 -30.08 -14.15 -1.76
N SER A 22 -30.05 -13.53 -0.58
CA SER A 22 -28.91 -12.78 -0.05
C SER A 22 -27.58 -13.48 -0.37
N PRO A 23 -26.52 -12.77 -0.78
CA PRO A 23 -25.14 -13.28 -0.67
C PRO A 23 -24.66 -13.28 0.79
N ALA A 24 -25.55 -13.62 1.72
CA ALA A 24 -25.28 -13.75 3.16
C ALA A 24 -25.24 -15.23 3.60
N ALA A 25 -25.14 -16.20 2.68
CA ALA A 25 -25.25 -17.62 3.01
C ALA A 25 -24.14 -18.53 2.42
N ILE A 26 -23.01 -17.97 1.95
CA ILE A 26 -21.80 -18.77 1.60
C ILE A 26 -20.56 -18.32 2.41
N LEU A 27 -20.76 -17.40 3.36
CA LEU A 27 -19.76 -17.03 4.37
C LEU A 27 -20.34 -17.28 5.77
N GLU A 28 -20.69 -18.53 6.07
CA GLU A 28 -21.00 -18.94 7.44
C GLU A 28 -20.07 -20.07 7.89
N ARG A 29 -19.11 -19.64 8.73
CA ARG A 29 -18.48 -20.32 9.88
C ARG A 29 -17.47 -21.44 9.65
N ALA A 30 -16.25 -21.15 10.16
CA ALA A 30 -15.68 -21.85 11.31
C ALA A 30 -14.73 -20.92 12.10
N ASP A 31 -15.30 -19.94 12.83
CA ASP A 31 -14.57 -19.20 13.87
C ASP A 31 -14.90 -19.81 15.24
N ALA A 32 -13.86 -20.15 16.00
CA ALA A 32 -13.95 -20.49 17.42
C ALA A 32 -13.40 -19.34 18.27
N GLN A 33 -14.12 -18.22 18.30
CA GLN A 33 -14.02 -17.19 19.35
C GLN A 33 -15.37 -17.13 20.09
N GLN A 34 -15.39 -17.35 21.40
CA GLN A 34 -16.58 -17.18 22.26
C GLN A 34 -16.30 -16.16 23.38
N PRO A 35 -17.31 -15.51 23.99
CA PRO A 35 -18.43 -14.80 23.39
C PRO A 35 -18.60 -13.40 24.02
N LEU A 36 -18.71 -12.34 23.22
CA LEU A 36 -19.25 -11.06 23.69
C LEU A 36 -20.43 -10.68 22.79
N ARG A 37 -21.64 -10.80 23.38
CA ARG A 37 -22.97 -10.34 22.93
C ARG A 37 -23.15 -10.03 21.44
N GLY A 38 -23.86 -10.94 20.77
CA GLY A 38 -24.61 -10.68 19.54
C GLY A 38 -23.81 -10.88 18.26
N ALA A 39 -24.21 -11.87 17.46
CA ALA A 39 -23.77 -11.99 16.08
C ALA A 39 -24.14 -10.70 15.33
N ASN A 40 -23.16 -9.85 15.04
CA ASN A 40 -23.24 -8.74 14.10
C ASN A 40 -21.89 -8.64 13.39
N GLN A 41 -21.96 -8.48 12.07
CA GLN A 41 -20.86 -8.30 11.15
C GLN A 41 -19.75 -7.40 11.71
N LEU A 42 -18.48 -7.72 11.40
CA LEU A 42 -17.38 -6.76 11.55
C LEU A 42 -17.87 -5.37 11.08
N PRO A 43 -17.70 -4.32 11.89
CA PRO A 43 -18.23 -3.01 11.52
C PRO A 43 -17.57 -2.54 10.23
N SER A 44 -18.25 -1.67 9.48
CA SER A 44 -17.61 -1.00 8.34
C SER A 44 -16.32 -0.28 8.78
N PRO A 45 -15.34 -0.13 7.88
CA PRO A 45 -14.17 0.69 8.15
C PRO A 45 -14.54 2.07 8.71
N PRO A 46 -13.76 2.61 9.67
CA PRO A 46 -13.97 3.96 10.16
C PRO A 46 -13.65 4.98 9.06
N GLU A 47 -14.31 6.14 9.11
CA GLU A 47 -13.95 7.30 8.28
C GLU A 47 -12.58 7.85 8.70
N PRO A 48 -11.77 8.39 7.77
CA PRO A 48 -10.49 9.01 8.11
C PRO A 48 -10.63 10.15 9.12
N GLU A 49 -9.78 10.17 10.13
CA GLU A 49 -9.74 11.21 11.15
C GLU A 49 -8.99 12.46 10.68
N HIS A 50 -9.41 13.63 11.17
CA HIS A 50 -8.65 14.85 10.98
C HIS A 50 -7.44 14.87 11.91
N ILE A 51 -6.24 14.88 11.32
CA ILE A 51 -4.96 14.82 12.02
C ILE A 51 -4.11 16.04 11.67
N THR A 52 -3.60 16.72 12.69
CA THR A 52 -2.57 17.76 12.54
C THR A 52 -1.27 17.28 13.17
N VAL A 53 -0.16 17.39 12.44
CA VAL A 53 1.15 16.97 12.92
C VAL A 53 2.03 18.19 13.10
N VAL A 54 2.73 18.25 14.24
CA VAL A 54 3.72 19.28 14.55
C VAL A 54 5.03 18.62 14.99
N GLU A 55 6.14 19.32 14.78
CA GLU A 55 7.43 18.92 15.34
C GLU A 55 7.55 19.41 16.79
N LEU A 56 8.09 18.56 17.67
CA LEU A 56 8.41 18.94 19.05
C LEU A 56 9.86 19.43 19.16
N PRO A 57 10.10 20.51 19.92
CA PRO A 57 11.41 21.15 19.98
C PRO A 57 12.44 20.32 20.75
N LEU A 58 13.62 20.14 20.16
CA LEU A 58 14.77 19.47 20.77
C LEU A 58 15.91 20.47 21.07
N PRO A 59 16.90 20.10 21.90
CA PRO A 59 18.10 20.91 22.10
C PRO A 59 18.79 21.30 20.77
N PRO A 60 19.49 22.45 20.71
CA PRO A 60 20.13 22.93 19.50
C PRO A 60 21.35 22.09 19.12
N VAL A 61 21.64 22.02 17.82
CA VAL A 61 22.81 21.29 17.28
C VAL A 61 24.09 22.13 17.39
N THR A 62 25.17 21.51 17.84
CA THR A 62 26.52 22.10 17.85
C THR A 62 27.30 21.73 16.57
N PRO A 63 28.22 22.58 16.06
CA PRO A 63 28.97 22.28 14.84
C PRO A 63 29.94 21.10 14.96
N SER A 64 30.33 20.68 16.17
CA SER A 64 31.22 19.53 16.40
C SER A 64 31.03 18.94 17.80
N ASP A 65 31.48 17.70 18.00
CA ASP A 65 31.44 17.03 19.31
C ASP A 65 32.57 17.45 20.27
N ALA A 66 33.46 18.34 19.83
CA ALA A 66 34.60 18.78 20.63
C ALA A 66 34.16 19.52 21.90
N THR A 67 34.81 19.23 23.02
CA THR A 67 34.59 19.90 24.32
C THR A 67 34.56 21.42 24.16
N GLY A 68 33.48 22.06 24.61
CA GLY A 68 33.27 23.51 24.54
C GLY A 68 32.67 24.04 23.23
N SER A 69 32.38 23.19 22.24
CA SER A 69 31.72 23.60 20.99
C SER A 69 30.30 24.12 21.20
N CYS A 70 29.59 23.66 22.25
CA CYS A 70 28.30 24.19 22.68
C CYS A 70 28.50 25.54 23.39
N THR A 71 28.68 26.59 22.58
CA THR A 71 28.88 27.96 23.07
C THR A 71 27.55 28.62 23.46
N ARG A 72 27.63 29.72 24.23
CA ARG A 72 26.44 30.55 24.54
C ARG A 72 25.83 31.23 23.31
N ALA A 73 26.57 31.33 22.21
CA ALA A 73 26.02 31.83 20.95
C ALA A 73 25.04 30.81 20.33
N ILE A 74 25.28 29.51 20.53
CA ILE A 74 24.43 28.42 20.02
C ILE A 74 23.27 28.16 20.99
N ASN A 75 23.59 27.99 22.28
CA ASN A 75 22.59 27.85 23.33
C ASN A 75 22.78 28.94 24.38
N THR A 76 22.01 30.03 24.24
CA THR A 76 22.05 31.20 25.14
C THR A 76 21.65 30.86 26.58
N ARG A 77 20.86 29.80 26.78
CA ARG A 77 20.44 29.31 28.10
C ARG A 77 21.49 28.44 28.77
N GLY A 78 22.49 27.99 28.03
CA GLY A 78 23.56 27.15 28.55
C GLY A 78 23.08 25.76 28.97
N THR A 79 21.96 25.30 28.43
CA THR A 79 21.35 24.02 28.79
C THR A 79 21.89 22.84 28.01
N GLY A 80 22.93 22.99 27.18
CA GLY A 80 23.54 21.90 26.41
C GLY A 80 23.10 21.85 24.95
N CYS A 81 23.83 21.10 24.14
CA CYS A 81 23.62 20.97 22.70
C CYS A 81 23.73 19.49 22.28
N THR A 82 23.27 19.16 21.09
CA THR A 82 23.34 17.80 20.52
C THR A 82 24.20 17.79 19.25
N GLY A 83 24.60 16.60 18.80
CA GLY A 83 25.14 16.42 17.46
C GLY A 83 24.03 16.52 16.40
N LYS A 84 24.39 16.29 15.13
CA LYS A 84 23.39 16.14 14.05
C LYS A 84 22.57 14.86 14.25
N VAL A 85 23.25 13.76 14.53
CA VAL A 85 22.64 12.54 15.08
C VAL A 85 22.55 12.74 16.58
N THR A 86 21.33 12.78 17.10
CA THR A 86 21.06 13.11 18.50
C THR A 86 20.93 11.87 19.38
N GLY A 87 20.86 10.67 18.80
CA GLY A 87 20.55 9.43 19.53
C GLY A 87 19.14 9.45 20.12
N LEU A 88 18.20 10.07 19.40
CA LEU A 88 16.84 10.29 19.88
C LEU A 88 16.11 8.96 20.06
N SER A 89 15.47 8.80 21.22
CA SER A 89 14.38 7.83 21.39
C SER A 89 13.23 8.55 22.08
N SER A 90 12.09 8.70 21.37
CA SER A 90 10.89 9.29 21.98
C SER A 90 10.15 8.27 22.83
N GLY A 91 9.59 8.74 23.93
CA GLY A 91 8.78 7.93 24.83
C GLY A 91 7.33 8.38 24.89
N ASN A 92 6.63 7.97 25.95
CA ASN A 92 5.24 8.36 26.18
C ASN A 92 5.11 9.72 26.87
N PHE A 93 3.86 10.16 27.04
CA PHE A 93 3.52 11.38 27.75
C PHE A 93 3.61 11.17 29.27
N LEU A 94 3.97 12.24 30.00
CA LEU A 94 3.67 12.33 31.42
C LEU A 94 2.14 12.35 31.64
N PRO A 95 1.65 11.98 32.84
CA PRO A 95 0.22 11.95 33.15
C PRO A 95 -0.51 13.29 32.97
N ASP A 96 0.23 14.40 32.93
CA ASP A 96 -0.32 15.74 32.69
C ASP A 96 -0.64 16.03 31.21
N ASN A 97 -0.31 15.11 30.30
CA ASN A 97 -0.46 15.25 28.85
C ASN A 97 0.25 16.48 28.24
N LYS A 98 1.18 17.10 28.97
CA LYS A 98 1.89 18.33 28.54
C LYS A 98 3.36 18.11 28.30
N HIS A 99 3.89 16.99 28.74
CA HIS A 99 5.30 16.65 28.59
C HIS A 99 5.46 15.25 28.00
N VAL A 100 6.48 15.07 27.19
CA VAL A 100 6.89 13.78 26.63
C VAL A 100 8.29 13.46 27.14
N VAL A 101 8.53 12.22 27.57
CA VAL A 101 9.87 11.76 27.93
C VAL A 101 10.65 11.39 26.67
N ALA A 102 11.95 11.67 26.63
CA ALA A 102 12.81 11.29 25.52
C ALA A 102 14.25 11.10 26.00
N SER A 103 15.01 10.22 25.36
CA SER A 103 16.46 10.15 25.56
C SER A 103 17.19 10.82 24.40
N ILE A 104 18.31 11.46 24.72
CA ILE A 104 19.14 12.20 23.76
C ILE A 104 20.60 12.24 24.21
N ILE A 105 21.52 12.34 23.25
CA ILE A 105 22.95 12.48 23.49
C ILE A 105 23.32 13.96 23.47
N PHE A 106 23.73 14.47 24.62
CA PHE A 106 24.35 15.79 24.71
C PHE A 106 25.84 15.72 24.37
N THR A 107 26.32 16.71 23.63
CA THR A 107 27.70 16.80 23.16
C THR A 107 28.21 18.25 23.18
N GLY A 108 29.52 18.43 23.12
CA GLY A 108 30.14 19.75 23.02
C GLY A 108 30.10 20.58 24.30
N ALA A 109 29.72 20.02 25.44
CA ALA A 109 29.73 20.73 26.72
C ALA A 109 31.15 21.24 27.06
N PRO A 110 31.28 22.40 27.73
CA PRO A 110 32.58 22.88 28.21
C PRO A 110 33.14 21.95 29.30
N ALA A 111 34.47 21.97 29.47
CA ALA A 111 35.13 21.22 30.53
C ALA A 111 34.70 21.71 31.92
N ALA A 112 34.70 20.82 32.90
CA ALA A 112 34.58 21.19 34.31
C ALA A 112 35.69 22.19 34.69
N PRO A 113 35.44 23.17 35.57
CA PRO A 113 34.28 23.30 36.47
C PRO A 113 33.11 24.15 35.92
N ASP A 114 33.03 24.43 34.61
CA ASP A 114 31.87 25.15 34.05
C ASP A 114 30.56 24.39 34.40
N PRO A 115 29.54 25.06 34.98
CA PRO A 115 28.28 24.40 35.35
C PRO A 115 27.57 23.68 34.20
N ARG A 116 27.84 24.07 32.95
CA ARG A 116 27.27 23.44 31.75
C ARG A 116 27.93 22.11 31.39
N SER A 117 29.03 21.75 32.06
CA SER A 117 29.74 20.47 31.87
C SER A 117 28.86 19.24 32.15
N ILE A 118 27.74 19.42 32.86
CA ILE A 118 26.78 18.36 33.19
C ILE A 118 25.94 17.86 31.99
N TYR A 119 25.88 18.61 30.89
CA TYR A 119 25.12 18.25 29.70
C TYR A 119 26.00 17.46 28.74
N THR A 120 26.27 16.21 29.07
CA THR A 120 27.14 15.33 28.27
C THR A 120 26.63 13.89 28.29
N GLY A 121 26.85 13.16 27.20
CA GLY A 121 26.45 11.77 27.04
C GLY A 121 24.95 11.56 26.88
N LEU A 122 24.52 10.31 26.90
CA LEU A 122 23.12 9.91 26.81
C LEU A 122 22.37 10.29 28.09
N GLN A 123 21.30 11.07 27.95
CA GLN A 123 20.51 11.59 29.06
C GLN A 123 19.01 11.52 28.76
N LEU A 124 18.21 11.40 29.83
CA LEU A 124 16.77 11.53 29.77
C LEU A 124 16.37 13.00 29.89
N ILE A 125 15.57 13.47 28.95
CA ILE A 125 14.93 14.78 28.93
C ILE A 125 13.41 14.62 28.98
N ILE A 126 12.73 15.71 29.34
CA ILE A 126 11.31 15.89 29.08
C ILE A 126 11.12 17.10 28.16
N VAL A 127 10.23 16.95 27.18
CA VAL A 127 9.94 17.96 26.15
C VAL A 127 8.50 18.43 26.30
N LYS A 128 8.26 19.73 26.12
CA LYS A 128 6.94 20.36 26.15
C LYS A 128 6.15 20.01 24.90
N ALA A 129 4.94 19.49 25.09
CA ALA A 129 4.00 19.13 24.03
C ALA A 129 2.87 20.16 23.85
N ASP A 130 2.86 21.24 24.63
CA ASP A 130 1.82 22.28 24.66
C ASP A 130 2.32 23.67 24.18
N ASN A 131 3.47 23.71 23.51
CA ASN A 131 4.12 24.94 23.02
C ASN A 131 4.46 25.95 24.12
N THR A 132 4.58 25.51 25.38
CA THR A 132 5.07 26.32 26.50
C THR A 132 6.55 26.04 26.79
N THR A 133 7.14 26.79 27.73
CA THR A 133 8.53 26.62 28.16
C THR A 133 8.61 26.32 29.66
N PHE A 134 9.72 25.71 30.07
CA PHE A 134 10.09 25.59 31.48
C PHE A 134 10.58 26.95 32.02
N PRO A 135 10.72 27.12 33.35
CA PRO A 135 11.18 28.39 33.94
C PRO A 135 12.55 28.89 33.46
N ASN A 136 13.40 28.01 32.93
CA ASN A 136 14.68 28.36 32.31
C ASN A 136 14.54 28.94 30.88
N GLY A 137 13.33 28.94 30.32
CA GLY A 137 13.00 29.43 29.00
C GLY A 137 13.14 28.40 27.87
N ASP A 138 13.63 27.19 28.17
CA ASP A 138 13.70 26.11 27.18
C ASP A 138 12.38 25.34 27.11
N PRO A 139 12.01 24.79 25.95
CA PRO A 139 10.85 23.92 25.83
C PRO A 139 11.16 22.48 26.27
N TRP A 140 12.32 22.24 26.86
CA TRP A 140 12.75 20.94 27.36
C TRP A 140 13.53 21.10 28.67
N LYS A 141 13.62 20.01 29.43
CA LYS A 141 14.35 19.94 30.70
C LYS A 141 15.10 18.61 30.78
N CYS A 142 16.40 18.66 31.09
CA CYS A 142 17.15 17.44 31.37
C CYS A 142 16.88 16.94 32.80
N ILE A 143 16.55 15.65 32.92
CA ILE A 143 16.24 15.00 34.20
C ILE A 143 17.47 14.34 34.81
N THR A 144 18.33 13.74 33.98
CA THR A 144 19.49 12.95 34.44
C THR A 144 20.82 13.69 34.36
N CYS A 145 20.85 14.91 33.82
CA CYS A 145 22.06 15.73 33.77
C CYS A 145 22.49 16.17 35.17
N GLY A 146 23.76 15.97 35.49
CA GLY A 146 24.36 16.40 36.76
C GLY A 146 23.88 15.61 37.98
N VAL A 147 23.25 14.45 37.79
CA VAL A 147 22.90 13.55 38.90
C VAL A 147 24.20 13.11 39.61
N PRO A 148 24.30 13.24 40.94
CA PRO A 148 25.51 12.85 41.67
C PRO A 148 25.82 11.36 41.52
N ALA A 149 27.10 10.98 41.50
CA ALA A 149 27.53 9.58 41.40
C ALA A 149 26.86 8.66 42.46
N ALA A 150 26.64 9.16 43.67
CA ALA A 150 25.96 8.43 44.75
C ALA A 150 24.49 8.08 44.43
N ASN A 151 23.84 8.85 43.56
CA ASN A 151 22.44 8.66 43.19
C ASN A 151 22.26 7.83 41.91
N GLN A 152 23.35 7.37 41.28
CA GLN A 152 23.33 6.63 40.01
C GLN A 152 24.26 5.41 40.03
N VAL A 153 24.42 4.80 41.22
CA VAL A 153 25.25 3.59 41.38
C VAL A 153 24.61 2.45 40.60
N GLY A 154 25.35 1.91 39.64
CA GLY A 154 24.88 0.85 38.74
C GLY A 154 24.13 1.34 37.51
N ARG A 155 24.15 2.65 37.21
CA ARG A 155 23.68 3.20 35.93
C ARG A 155 24.33 2.47 34.75
N VAL A 156 23.52 2.23 33.73
CA VAL A 156 23.96 1.70 32.43
C VAL A 156 23.81 2.81 31.40
N ASP A 157 24.77 2.95 30.50
CA ASP A 157 24.72 3.94 29.41
C ASP A 157 23.86 3.43 28.23
N LEU A 158 22.63 3.04 28.57
CA LEU A 158 21.57 2.63 27.66
C LEU A 158 20.24 3.19 28.18
N MET A 159 19.57 4.00 27.37
CA MET A 159 18.30 4.68 27.69
C MET A 159 17.30 4.54 26.54
N ASP A 160 17.18 3.33 26.01
CA ASP A 160 16.19 2.98 24.98
C ASP A 160 14.76 2.96 25.55
N TYR A 161 13.77 3.19 24.68
CA TYR A 161 12.34 3.06 25.00
C TYR A 161 11.87 3.79 26.27
N PRO A 162 12.15 5.11 26.41
CA PRO A 162 11.80 5.83 27.62
C PRO A 162 10.30 5.83 27.87
N GLN A 163 9.86 5.53 29.08
CA GLN A 163 8.44 5.40 29.44
C GLN A 163 8.19 5.98 30.84
N ALA A 164 7.42 7.05 30.92
CA ALA A 164 6.89 7.63 32.14
C ALA A 164 5.91 6.68 32.83
N PHE A 165 6.02 6.61 34.15
CA PHE A 165 5.04 5.97 35.02
C PHE A 165 3.81 6.86 35.16
N SER A 166 2.65 6.27 35.44
CA SER A 166 1.40 7.04 35.61
C SER A 166 1.38 7.90 36.88
N ASP A 167 2.36 7.75 37.78
CA ASP A 167 2.59 8.64 38.92
C ASP A 167 3.25 9.98 38.56
N GLY A 168 3.88 10.07 37.37
CA GLY A 168 4.59 11.23 36.84
C GLY A 168 5.90 11.60 37.57
N LYS A 169 6.31 10.80 38.55
CA LYS A 169 7.53 10.97 39.36
C LYS A 169 8.68 10.11 38.85
N ARG A 170 8.35 9.02 38.17
CA ARG A 170 9.30 8.03 37.67
C ARG A 170 9.25 7.89 36.14
N ALA A 171 10.36 7.52 35.55
CA ALA A 171 10.46 7.13 34.15
C ALA A 171 11.40 5.94 34.00
N LEU A 172 10.98 4.92 33.26
CA LEU A 172 11.82 3.86 32.72
C LEU A 172 12.64 4.44 31.56
N ALA A 173 13.92 4.10 31.45
CA ALA A 173 14.71 4.37 30.25
C ALA A 173 15.83 3.34 30.15
N GLY A 174 15.69 2.36 29.27
CA GLY A 174 16.47 1.13 29.26
C GLY A 174 16.34 0.35 30.57
N PRO A 175 17.35 -0.42 30.98
CA PRO A 175 17.29 -1.30 32.15
C PRO A 175 17.41 -0.55 33.49
N GLN A 176 16.80 0.63 33.60
CA GLN A 176 16.90 1.50 34.78
C GLN A 176 15.68 2.43 34.90
N ILE A 177 15.35 2.78 36.14
CA ILE A 177 14.25 3.68 36.52
C ILE A 177 14.84 4.96 37.10
N ILE A 178 14.48 6.08 36.48
CA ILE A 178 14.79 7.43 36.92
C ILE A 178 13.66 7.87 37.85
N ASP A 179 13.99 8.21 39.10
CA ASP A 179 13.03 8.54 40.15
C ASP A 179 13.34 9.92 40.74
N CYS A 180 12.36 10.82 40.72
CA CYS A 180 12.51 12.17 41.30
C CYS A 180 11.96 12.32 42.73
N GLY A 181 11.86 11.20 43.45
CA GLY A 181 11.44 11.12 44.83
C GLY A 181 10.01 11.61 45.00
N PRO A 182 9.75 12.60 45.88
CA PRO A 182 8.39 13.07 46.12
C PRO A 182 7.85 13.98 45.00
N PHE A 183 8.69 14.40 44.04
CA PHE A 183 8.35 15.44 43.07
C PHE A 183 8.02 14.87 41.68
N GLN A 184 7.08 15.52 41.00
CA GLN A 184 6.82 15.28 39.57
C GLN A 184 8.06 15.60 38.74
N LEU A 185 8.34 14.82 37.70
CA LEU A 185 9.48 15.02 36.79
C LEU A 185 9.47 16.43 36.17
N SER A 186 8.27 16.93 35.83
CA SER A 186 8.04 18.27 35.29
C SER A 186 8.22 19.41 36.30
N SER A 187 8.27 19.12 37.60
CA SER A 187 8.40 20.15 38.64
C SER A 187 9.79 20.79 38.65
N ALA A 188 9.87 22.09 38.95
CA ALA A 188 11.15 22.75 39.22
C ALA A 188 11.89 22.19 40.45
N LYS A 189 11.17 21.52 41.36
CA LYS A 189 11.74 20.86 42.55
C LYS A 189 12.44 19.55 42.22
N CYS A 190 12.14 18.96 41.07
CA CYS A 190 12.84 17.80 40.56
C CYS A 190 14.22 18.25 40.04
N THR A 191 15.22 18.14 40.91
CA THR A 191 16.61 18.59 40.68
C THR A 191 17.58 17.40 40.74
N PRO A 192 18.79 17.51 40.16
CA PRO A 192 19.72 16.38 40.11
C PRO A 192 20.09 15.81 41.49
N LYS A 193 20.02 16.63 42.55
CA LYS A 193 20.29 16.21 43.94
C LYS A 193 19.24 15.25 44.50
N VAL A 194 17.99 15.34 44.04
CA VAL A 194 16.87 14.50 44.50
C VAL A 194 16.55 13.38 43.52
N THR A 195 16.98 13.52 42.25
CA THR A 195 16.87 12.48 41.24
C THR A 195 17.80 11.30 41.57
N HIS A 196 17.27 10.09 41.46
CA HIS A 196 18.01 8.84 41.55
C HIS A 196 17.82 8.02 40.27
N ILE A 197 18.84 7.25 39.91
CA ILE A 197 18.82 6.32 38.78
C ILE A 197 19.05 4.93 39.37
N TYR A 198 18.01 4.12 39.38
CA TYR A 198 18.01 2.79 39.95
C TYR A 198 18.06 1.73 38.84
N PRO A 199 19.08 0.86 38.80
CA PRO A 199 19.12 -0.21 37.81
C PRO A 199 18.02 -1.25 38.06
N ILE A 200 17.61 -1.95 37.01
CA ILE A 200 16.69 -3.09 37.07
C ILE A 200 17.52 -4.37 36.97
N ARG A 201 17.27 -5.33 37.86
CA ARG A 201 17.94 -6.63 37.90
C ARG A 201 16.93 -7.75 37.78
N TRP A 202 17.17 -8.66 36.84
CA TRP A 202 16.49 -9.95 36.75
C TRP A 202 17.39 -11.05 37.32
N ASN A 203 16.95 -11.74 38.37
CA ASN A 203 17.74 -12.82 38.95
C ASN A 203 17.64 -14.09 38.10
N THR A 204 18.76 -14.53 37.53
CA THR A 204 18.87 -15.78 36.77
C THR A 204 19.68 -16.87 37.47
N SER A 205 20.38 -16.54 38.57
CA SER A 205 21.15 -17.50 39.35
C SER A 205 20.33 -18.11 40.49
N PRO A 206 20.37 -19.45 40.69
CA PRO A 206 19.78 -20.11 41.86
C PRO A 206 20.29 -19.56 43.20
N THR A 207 21.55 -19.14 43.26
CA THR A 207 22.16 -18.59 44.49
C THR A 207 21.85 -17.10 44.69
N GLY A 208 21.24 -16.44 43.70
CA GLY A 208 20.98 -15.00 43.74
C GLY A 208 22.19 -14.13 43.40
N ASP A 209 23.35 -14.73 43.11
CA ASP A 209 24.59 -14.00 42.83
C ASP A 209 24.68 -13.47 41.39
N GLY A 210 25.71 -12.67 41.12
CA GLY A 210 26.03 -12.15 39.78
C GLY A 210 25.22 -10.92 39.36
N ALA A 211 25.47 -10.46 38.13
CA ALA A 211 24.89 -9.22 37.58
C ALA A 211 23.39 -9.35 37.21
N GLY A 212 22.86 -10.58 37.16
CA GLY A 212 21.51 -10.86 36.66
C GLY A 212 21.51 -11.25 35.18
N GLY A 213 20.31 -11.51 34.65
CA GLY A 213 20.09 -11.81 33.23
C GLY A 213 20.18 -10.58 32.34
N SER A 214 20.38 -10.82 31.04
CA SER A 214 20.27 -9.76 30.03
C SER A 214 18.80 -9.38 29.85
N ILE A 215 18.51 -8.08 29.77
CA ILE A 215 17.17 -7.52 29.61
C ILE A 215 17.24 -6.48 28.50
N ARG A 216 16.37 -6.59 27.51
CA ARG A 216 16.20 -5.61 26.43
C ARG A 216 14.73 -5.39 26.10
N GLU A 217 14.44 -4.35 25.33
CA GLU A 217 13.08 -4.09 24.83
C GLU A 217 12.04 -3.97 25.95
N LEU A 218 12.38 -3.24 27.01
CA LEU A 218 11.53 -3.15 28.19
C LEU A 218 10.22 -2.40 27.87
N ARG A 219 9.09 -2.90 28.36
CA ARG A 219 7.76 -2.29 28.21
C ARG A 219 7.11 -2.20 29.58
N LEU A 220 6.72 -0.99 29.98
CA LEU A 220 6.07 -0.74 31.26
C LEU A 220 4.59 -1.10 31.16
N HIS A 221 4.11 -1.93 32.09
CA HIS A 221 2.69 -2.22 32.20
C HIS A 221 1.95 -1.01 32.80
N PRO A 222 0.72 -0.68 32.36
CA PRO A 222 -0.01 0.51 32.80
C PRO A 222 -0.34 0.55 34.30
N ASP A 223 -0.17 -0.56 35.03
CA ASP A 223 -0.35 -0.63 36.49
C ASP A 223 0.85 -0.10 37.30
N ASN A 224 1.94 0.30 36.63
CA ASN A 224 3.21 0.75 37.22
C ASN A 224 4.00 -0.30 38.04
N ASN A 225 3.52 -1.53 38.14
CA ASN A 225 4.12 -2.57 38.98
C ASN A 225 4.73 -3.69 38.16
N HIS A 226 4.33 -3.85 36.90
CA HIS A 226 4.81 -4.91 36.03
C HIS A 226 5.63 -4.40 34.86
N LEU A 227 6.55 -5.25 34.41
CA LEU A 227 7.47 -4.96 33.32
C LEU A 227 7.51 -6.16 32.37
N GLY A 228 7.18 -5.93 31.11
CA GLY A 228 7.47 -6.83 30.01
C GLY A 228 8.89 -6.60 29.50
N PHE A 229 9.62 -7.66 29.15
CA PHE A 229 10.96 -7.54 28.59
C PHE A 229 11.31 -8.76 27.73
N ASN A 230 12.33 -8.60 26.89
CA ASN A 230 12.88 -9.67 26.08
C ASN A 230 14.30 -10.01 26.54
N SER A 231 14.70 -11.27 26.38
CA SER A 231 16.09 -11.71 26.58
C SER A 231 16.54 -12.56 25.40
N LEU A 232 17.76 -12.33 24.93
CA LEU A 232 18.44 -13.19 23.96
C LEU A 232 19.13 -14.33 24.71
N LEU A 233 18.92 -15.56 24.25
CA LEU A 233 19.64 -16.74 24.68
C LEU A 233 20.52 -17.18 23.52
N ILE A 234 21.83 -17.29 23.76
CA ILE A 234 22.76 -17.86 22.80
C ILE A 234 22.91 -19.33 23.19
N GLY A 235 22.40 -20.22 22.33
CA GLY A 235 22.53 -21.66 22.49
C GLY A 235 24.00 -22.10 22.39
N SER A 236 24.29 -23.29 22.95
CA SER A 236 25.64 -23.88 22.94
C SER A 236 26.22 -24.14 21.54
N GLU A 237 25.36 -24.18 20.52
CA GLU A 237 25.74 -24.34 19.10
C GLU A 237 25.81 -23.00 18.33
N GLY A 238 25.70 -21.86 19.02
CA GLY A 238 25.79 -20.52 18.41
C GLY A 238 24.49 -19.94 17.87
N GLY A 239 23.37 -20.68 17.94
CA GLY A 239 22.04 -20.16 17.59
C GLY A 239 21.55 -19.11 18.59
N VAL A 240 20.98 -18.00 18.11
CA VAL A 240 20.38 -16.96 18.96
C VAL A 240 18.87 -17.16 18.99
N SER A 241 18.31 -17.44 20.15
CA SER A 241 16.86 -17.42 20.37
C SER A 241 16.47 -16.22 21.23
N GLN A 242 15.21 -15.81 21.12
CA GLN A 242 14.66 -14.74 21.93
C GLN A 242 13.44 -15.24 22.70
N THR A 243 13.30 -14.79 23.94
CA THR A 243 12.15 -15.11 24.77
C THR A 243 11.62 -13.86 25.44
N ALA A 244 10.29 -13.71 25.43
CA ALA A 244 9.58 -12.65 26.12
C ALA A 244 9.20 -13.07 27.55
N TYR A 245 9.25 -12.13 28.48
CA TYR A 245 8.96 -12.33 29.89
C TYR A 245 8.12 -11.18 30.43
N ILE A 246 7.39 -11.47 31.50
CA ILE A 246 6.78 -10.46 32.37
C ILE A 246 7.24 -10.71 33.79
N GLY A 247 7.62 -9.65 34.50
CA GLY A 247 7.97 -9.71 35.91
C GLY A 247 7.44 -8.52 36.69
N ARG A 248 7.34 -8.67 38.00
CA ARG A 248 6.94 -7.61 38.93
C ARG A 248 8.14 -6.83 39.42
N LEU A 249 8.07 -5.51 39.33
CA LEU A 249 9.05 -4.56 39.84
C LEU A 249 8.96 -4.48 41.37
N VAL A 250 10.05 -4.82 42.05
CA VAL A 250 10.18 -4.70 43.51
C VAL A 250 11.37 -3.82 43.83
N PHE A 251 11.13 -2.70 44.51
CA PHE A 251 12.21 -1.82 44.93
C PHE A 251 12.97 -2.40 46.12
N SER A 252 14.27 -2.62 45.95
CA SER A 252 15.17 -3.10 46.97
C SER A 252 16.10 -1.97 47.41
N LYS A 253 15.88 -1.44 48.62
CA LYS A 253 16.65 -0.30 49.13
C LYS A 253 18.11 -0.67 49.45
N SER A 254 18.35 -1.87 49.96
CA SER A 254 19.68 -2.33 50.40
C SER A 254 19.83 -3.83 50.17
N PRO A 255 20.00 -4.25 48.90
CA PRO A 255 20.13 -5.67 48.57
C PRO A 255 21.41 -6.27 49.21
N THR A 256 21.30 -7.49 49.73
CA THR A 256 22.42 -8.23 50.33
C THR A 256 23.09 -9.20 49.35
N THR A 257 22.43 -9.50 48.22
CA THR A 257 22.91 -10.42 47.17
C THR A 257 22.69 -9.84 45.77
N GLY A 258 23.40 -10.36 44.77
CA GLY A 258 23.36 -9.88 43.39
C GLY A 258 24.04 -8.52 43.20
N LYS A 259 24.64 -8.29 42.03
CA LYS A 259 25.28 -7.00 41.70
C LYS A 259 24.33 -6.13 40.85
N PRO A 260 24.28 -4.80 41.05
CA PRO A 260 25.04 -4.02 42.04
C PRO A 260 24.41 -4.08 43.46
N LEU A 261 25.23 -4.09 44.51
CA LEU A 261 24.79 -4.07 45.93
C LEU A 261 24.40 -2.65 46.38
N SER A 262 23.56 -1.99 45.59
CA SER A 262 23.02 -0.65 45.82
C SER A 262 21.51 -0.67 45.64
N SER A 263 20.82 0.39 46.04
CA SER A 263 19.38 0.51 45.81
C SER A 263 19.07 0.27 44.33
N ARG A 264 18.12 -0.62 44.05
CA ARG A 264 17.78 -1.08 42.69
C ARG A 264 16.35 -1.62 42.65
N TYR A 265 15.84 -1.88 41.45
CA TYR A 265 14.62 -2.67 41.28
C TYR A 265 14.99 -4.11 40.93
N ASP A 266 14.44 -5.08 41.65
CA ASP A 266 14.56 -6.50 41.30
C ASP A 266 13.24 -6.95 40.63
N LEU A 267 13.35 -7.78 39.60
CA LEU A 267 12.22 -8.44 38.96
C LEU A 267 11.90 -9.74 39.69
N SER A 268 10.71 -9.81 40.26
CA SER A 268 10.15 -10.97 40.97
C SER A 268 8.98 -11.58 40.20
N ASN A 269 8.58 -12.81 40.57
CA ASN A 269 7.46 -13.52 39.94
C ASN A 269 7.52 -13.51 38.41
N VAL A 270 8.73 -13.73 37.87
CA VAL A 270 8.96 -13.68 36.43
C VAL A 270 8.29 -14.87 35.77
N THR A 271 7.54 -14.62 34.70
CA THR A 271 6.91 -15.64 33.87
C THR A 271 7.42 -15.47 32.44
N ALA A 272 7.93 -16.56 31.87
CA ALA A 272 8.23 -16.64 30.45
C ALA A 272 6.91 -16.79 29.67
N LEU A 273 6.74 -16.00 28.63
CA LEU A 273 5.55 -16.02 27.77
C LEU A 273 5.64 -17.16 26.75
N VAL A 274 5.76 -18.38 27.29
CA VAL A 274 5.85 -19.64 26.54
C VAL A 274 4.79 -20.56 27.12
N ASP A 275 3.91 -21.05 26.26
CA ASP A 275 2.92 -22.08 26.62
C ASP A 275 3.57 -23.47 26.55
N PRO A 276 3.80 -24.14 27.69
CA PRO A 276 4.49 -25.43 27.72
C PRO A 276 3.60 -26.58 27.22
N GLN A 277 2.28 -26.37 27.09
CA GLN A 277 1.31 -27.36 26.61
C GLN A 277 0.74 -26.96 25.23
N GLY A 278 1.15 -25.82 24.70
CA GLY A 278 0.68 -25.29 23.43
C GLY A 278 1.22 -26.08 22.24
N SER A 279 0.39 -26.24 21.20
CA SER A 279 0.85 -26.77 19.92
C SER A 279 1.62 -25.69 19.15
N ALA A 280 2.64 -26.09 18.39
CA ALA A 280 3.30 -25.19 17.45
C ALA A 280 2.35 -24.66 16.37
N GLN A 281 2.65 -23.49 15.82
CA GLN A 281 1.88 -22.90 14.72
C GLN A 281 1.91 -23.79 13.47
N ILE A 282 3.05 -24.42 13.20
CA ILE A 282 3.20 -25.44 12.17
C ILE A 282 3.62 -26.72 12.88
N TYR A 283 2.92 -27.82 12.62
CA TYR A 283 3.21 -29.12 13.21
C TYR A 283 2.93 -30.26 12.23
N VAL A 284 3.45 -31.44 12.54
CA VAL A 284 3.36 -32.63 11.70
C VAL A 284 2.47 -33.67 12.36
N GLU A 285 1.54 -34.23 11.60
CA GLU A 285 0.78 -35.43 11.95
C GLU A 285 1.01 -36.51 10.88
N GLY A 286 1.89 -37.47 11.17
CA GLY A 286 2.28 -38.49 10.19
C GLY A 286 3.04 -37.88 9.02
N SER A 287 2.44 -37.92 7.83
CA SER A 287 2.98 -37.29 6.60
C SER A 287 2.26 -36.00 6.23
N GLU A 288 1.38 -35.49 7.09
CA GLU A 288 0.66 -34.22 6.86
C GLU A 288 1.26 -33.09 7.70
N LEU A 289 1.44 -31.94 7.05
CA LEU A 289 1.79 -30.69 7.71
C LEU A 289 0.49 -29.93 7.99
N LYS A 290 0.32 -29.46 9.23
CA LYS A 290 -0.87 -28.75 9.68
C LYS A 290 -0.50 -27.39 10.26
N MET A 291 -1.44 -26.46 10.17
CA MET A 291 -1.31 -25.10 10.67
C MET A 291 -2.32 -24.83 11.78
N ASN A 292 -1.86 -24.32 12.91
CA ASN A 292 -2.69 -23.82 14.00
C ASN A 292 -2.54 -22.29 14.12
N GLN A 293 -3.51 -21.54 13.60
CA GLN A 293 -3.53 -20.08 13.68
C GLN A 293 -3.79 -19.54 15.10
N SER A 294 -4.22 -20.39 16.03
CA SER A 294 -4.43 -20.04 17.44
C SER A 294 -3.25 -20.40 18.34
N ALA A 295 -2.13 -20.87 17.77
CA ALA A 295 -0.93 -21.20 18.53
C ALA A 295 -0.30 -19.95 19.17
N ILE A 296 0.06 -20.05 20.45
CA ILE A 296 0.79 -19.00 21.17
C ILE A 296 2.25 -19.01 20.69
N SER A 297 2.57 -18.13 19.75
CA SER A 297 3.92 -17.96 19.19
C SER A 297 4.39 -16.51 19.40
N ILE A 298 4.85 -16.22 20.61
CA ILE A 298 5.31 -14.89 21.00
C ILE A 298 6.79 -14.76 20.63
N GLY A 299 7.08 -13.97 19.59
CA GLY A 299 8.45 -13.66 19.15
C GLY A 299 9.08 -12.58 20.03
N GLU A 300 8.85 -11.31 19.69
CA GLU A 300 9.35 -10.16 20.46
C GLU A 300 8.17 -9.40 21.08
N LEU A 301 8.18 -9.23 22.41
CA LEU A 301 7.18 -8.42 23.12
C LEU A 301 7.34 -6.95 22.74
N ARG A 302 6.23 -6.29 22.40
CA ARG A 302 6.18 -4.89 21.93
C ARG A 302 5.42 -3.93 22.84
N GLY A 303 4.58 -4.41 23.74
CA GLY A 303 3.85 -3.54 24.65
C GLY A 303 2.67 -4.22 25.32
N PHE A 304 1.77 -3.38 25.84
CA PHE A 304 0.53 -3.79 26.49
C PHE A 304 -0.66 -3.04 25.88
N SER A 305 -1.86 -3.60 26.02
CA SER A 305 -3.10 -2.86 25.78
C SER A 305 -3.23 -1.71 26.78
N GLY A 306 -4.05 -0.70 26.44
CA GLY A 306 -4.35 0.42 27.33
C GLY A 306 -4.97 -0.03 28.66
N SER A 307 -5.80 -1.08 28.62
CA SER A 307 -6.36 -1.74 29.83
C SER A 307 -5.35 -2.57 30.63
N GLY A 308 -4.19 -2.92 30.07
CA GLY A 308 -3.21 -3.84 30.65
C GLY A 308 -3.57 -5.32 30.55
N GLN A 309 -4.66 -5.69 29.88
CA GLN A 309 -5.11 -7.08 29.82
C GLN A 309 -4.41 -7.91 28.74
N GLU A 310 -3.87 -7.26 27.71
CA GLU A 310 -3.23 -7.92 26.58
C GLU A 310 -1.76 -7.51 26.45
N VAL A 311 -0.94 -8.43 25.98
CA VAL A 311 0.45 -8.19 25.54
C VAL A 311 0.44 -8.08 24.04
N THR A 312 1.06 -7.03 23.49
CA THR A 312 1.34 -6.95 22.05
C THR A 312 2.71 -7.51 21.73
N TYR A 313 2.84 -8.19 20.61
CA TYR A 313 4.09 -8.84 20.20
C TYR A 313 4.17 -9.02 18.69
N LEU A 314 5.41 -9.15 18.19
CA LEU A 314 5.66 -9.66 16.84
C LEU A 314 5.42 -11.17 16.85
N GLY A 315 4.41 -11.62 16.11
CA GLY A 315 4.06 -13.03 16.01
C GLY A 315 4.68 -13.69 14.78
N ALA A 316 4.59 -15.02 14.73
CA ALA A 316 5.00 -15.75 13.55
C ALA A 316 4.11 -15.38 12.34
N PRO A 317 4.66 -15.42 11.10
CA PRO A 317 3.91 -15.10 9.90
C PRO A 317 2.66 -15.99 9.77
N THR A 318 1.51 -15.39 9.46
CA THR A 318 0.30 -16.15 9.05
C THR A 318 0.26 -16.35 7.54
N GLU A 319 0.90 -15.45 6.80
CA GLU A 319 1.04 -15.46 5.35
C GLU A 319 2.52 -15.29 5.02
N SER A 320 2.95 -15.85 3.90
CA SER A 320 4.35 -15.87 3.50
C SER A 320 4.94 -14.47 3.50
N CYS A 321 6.06 -14.35 4.19
CA CYS A 321 6.80 -13.13 4.37
C CYS A 321 5.96 -11.97 4.92
N ASN A 322 4.98 -12.21 5.78
CA ASN A 322 4.30 -11.12 6.48
C ASN A 322 4.76 -11.05 7.95
N ILE A 323 5.21 -9.88 8.40
CA ILE A 323 5.59 -9.68 9.81
C ILE A 323 4.50 -8.86 10.48
N ASP A 324 3.64 -9.57 11.22
CA ASP A 324 2.48 -9.01 11.85
C ASP A 324 2.63 -8.83 13.37
N VAL A 325 1.89 -7.85 13.88
CA VAL A 325 1.68 -7.68 15.31
C VAL A 325 0.42 -8.43 15.72
N TYR A 326 0.51 -9.08 16.87
CA TYR A 326 -0.59 -9.76 17.54
C TYR A 326 -0.77 -9.20 18.94
N ALA A 327 -1.94 -9.46 19.53
CA ALA A 327 -2.19 -9.27 20.94
C ALA A 327 -2.68 -10.58 21.56
N ILE A 328 -2.21 -10.89 22.77
CA ILE A 328 -2.64 -12.05 23.54
C ILE A 328 -3.13 -11.61 24.91
N HIS A 329 -4.29 -12.13 25.31
CA HIS A 329 -4.86 -11.85 26.63
C HIS A 329 -4.10 -12.60 27.74
N LEU A 330 -3.61 -11.87 28.75
CA LEU A 330 -2.76 -12.40 29.83
C LEU A 330 -3.40 -13.56 30.61
N ILE A 331 -4.69 -13.46 30.93
CA ILE A 331 -5.37 -14.54 31.67
C ILE A 331 -5.88 -15.68 30.77
N THR A 332 -6.55 -15.36 29.65
CA THR A 332 -7.27 -16.36 28.85
C THR A 332 -6.42 -17.01 27.76
N GLY A 333 -5.27 -16.46 27.40
CA GLY A 333 -4.43 -16.96 26.30
C GLY A 333 -5.01 -16.72 24.91
N LYS A 334 -6.14 -16.02 24.79
CA LYS A 334 -6.76 -15.72 23.48
C LYS A 334 -5.92 -14.74 22.69
N ILE A 335 -5.67 -15.09 21.42
CA ILE A 335 -4.87 -14.30 20.48
C ILE A 335 -5.79 -13.56 19.53
N ARG A 336 -5.42 -12.34 19.17
CA ARG A 336 -5.96 -11.60 18.03
C ARG A 336 -4.82 -11.04 17.17
N ARG A 337 -4.94 -11.19 15.85
CA ARG A 337 -4.03 -10.58 14.87
C ARG A 337 -4.41 -9.10 14.72
N LEU A 338 -3.45 -8.18 14.89
CA LEU A 338 -3.69 -6.72 14.83
C LEU A 338 -3.51 -6.18 13.41
N THR A 339 -2.56 -6.74 12.69
CA THR A 339 -2.21 -6.37 11.32
C THR A 339 -2.29 -7.58 10.41
N ALA A 340 -2.71 -7.38 9.17
CA ALA A 340 -2.76 -8.39 8.13
C ALA A 340 -2.32 -7.86 6.75
N HIS A 341 -1.83 -6.62 6.67
CA HIS A 341 -1.29 -6.08 5.42
C HIS A 341 0.09 -6.70 5.13
N PRO A 342 0.39 -7.14 3.88
CA PRO A 342 1.66 -7.80 3.52
C PRO A 342 2.83 -6.82 3.51
N GLU A 343 3.41 -6.52 4.67
CA GLU A 343 4.56 -5.60 4.83
C GLU A 343 5.22 -5.85 6.22
N TYR A 344 5.99 -4.90 6.75
CA TYR A 344 6.58 -4.99 8.08
C TYR A 344 5.93 -4.00 9.03
N VAL A 345 5.31 -4.49 10.09
CA VAL A 345 4.92 -3.65 11.20
C VAL A 345 5.90 -3.80 12.37
N ASP A 346 6.52 -2.69 12.77
CA ASP A 346 7.27 -2.60 14.01
C ASP A 346 7.63 -1.15 14.36
N PRO A 347 7.37 -0.67 15.59
CA PRO A 347 6.57 -1.23 16.68
C PRO A 347 5.17 -0.61 16.77
N VAL A 348 4.48 -0.87 17.89
CA VAL A 348 3.05 -0.61 18.10
C VAL A 348 2.75 -0.01 19.47
N ASP A 349 1.65 0.74 19.58
CA ASP A 349 1.04 1.13 20.86
C ASP A 349 -0.50 1.13 20.74
N ILE A 350 -1.19 0.73 21.80
CA ILE A 350 -2.66 0.67 21.84
C ILE A 350 -3.18 1.88 22.63
N SER A 351 -4.28 2.48 22.15
CA SER A 351 -4.90 3.62 22.82
C SER A 351 -5.39 3.24 24.23
N PRO A 352 -5.49 4.20 25.17
CA PRO A 352 -5.92 3.91 26.54
C PRO A 352 -7.25 3.16 26.65
N ASP A 353 -8.16 3.31 25.69
CA ASP A 353 -9.48 2.65 25.62
C ASP A 353 -9.51 1.34 24.82
N ASP A 354 -8.35 0.84 24.39
CA ASP A 354 -8.18 -0.34 23.53
C ASP A 354 -8.92 -0.25 22.18
N ALA A 355 -9.38 0.94 21.77
CA ALA A 355 -10.18 1.10 20.55
C ALA A 355 -9.32 1.30 19.30
N TRP A 356 -8.08 1.76 19.45
CA TRP A 356 -7.18 2.12 18.36
C TRP A 356 -5.77 1.61 18.61
N THR A 357 -5.07 1.34 17.52
CA THR A 357 -3.70 0.89 17.50
C THR A 357 -2.92 1.85 16.60
N VAL A 358 -1.83 2.40 17.11
CA VAL A 358 -0.85 3.10 16.27
C VAL A 358 0.30 2.17 16.00
N VAL A 359 0.69 2.06 14.74
CA VAL A 359 1.79 1.20 14.29
C VAL A 359 2.77 1.99 13.44
N MET A 360 4.04 1.58 13.48
CA MET A 360 5.05 1.99 12.52
C MET A 360 5.18 0.89 11.48
N ASP A 361 4.90 1.19 10.22
CA ASP A 361 4.69 0.14 9.22
C ASP A 361 5.15 0.58 7.81
N THR A 362 5.65 -0.37 7.02
CA THR A 362 5.97 -0.20 5.59
C THR A 362 4.78 -0.35 4.65
N ARG A 363 3.56 -0.54 5.16
CA ARG A 363 2.32 -0.66 4.39
C ARG A 363 2.16 0.45 3.34
N GLY A 364 1.75 0.06 2.14
CA GLY A 364 1.61 0.95 0.98
C GLY A 364 2.91 1.28 0.24
N THR A 365 4.07 0.77 0.65
CA THR A 365 5.34 0.96 -0.09
C THR A 365 5.52 -0.02 -1.24
N GLY A 366 4.94 -1.22 -1.15
CA GLY A 366 5.05 -2.27 -2.17
C GLY A 366 6.47 -2.82 -2.33
N ARG A 367 7.36 -2.51 -1.38
CA ARG A 367 8.80 -2.77 -1.48
C ARG A 367 9.14 -4.24 -1.32
N GLN A 368 8.21 -5.01 -0.78
CA GLN A 368 8.42 -6.39 -0.36
C GLN A 368 7.66 -7.41 -1.21
N MET A 369 6.88 -6.94 -2.18
CA MET A 369 6.05 -7.79 -3.03
C MET A 369 6.87 -8.70 -3.96
N TRP A 370 8.20 -8.54 -4.03
CA TRP A 370 9.10 -9.39 -4.81
C TRP A 370 9.55 -10.67 -4.08
N LEU A 371 9.38 -10.75 -2.74
CA LEU A 371 9.75 -11.91 -1.91
C LEU A 371 8.55 -12.84 -1.65
N SER A 372 7.75 -13.19 -2.66
CA SER A 372 6.47 -13.92 -2.46
C SER A 372 5.56 -13.29 -1.37
N GLY A 373 5.70 -11.99 -1.09
CA GLY A 373 4.96 -11.26 -0.04
C GLY A 373 3.52 -10.97 -0.45
N MET A 374 2.83 -11.94 -1.03
CA MET A 374 1.45 -11.83 -1.50
C MET A 374 0.52 -12.54 -0.51
N GLY A 375 -0.67 -11.96 -0.30
CA GLY A 375 -1.68 -12.56 0.56
C GLY A 375 -2.13 -13.93 0.05
N GLY A 376 -2.37 -14.85 0.98
CA GLY A 376 -2.85 -16.21 0.70
C GLY A 376 -1.78 -17.27 0.42
N ILE A 377 -0.49 -16.93 0.41
CA ILE A 377 0.60 -17.93 0.38
C ILE A 377 0.87 -18.42 1.81
N PRO A 378 0.85 -19.74 2.08
CA PRO A 378 1.11 -20.25 3.42
C PRO A 378 2.59 -20.04 3.83
N PRO A 379 2.88 -19.71 5.10
CA PRO A 379 4.21 -19.31 5.57
C PRO A 379 5.12 -20.51 5.85
N ILE A 380 5.35 -21.34 4.82
CA ILE A 380 6.12 -22.58 4.96
C ILE A 380 7.62 -22.28 4.90
N VAL A 381 8.08 -21.55 3.88
CA VAL A 381 9.50 -21.19 3.73
C VAL A 381 9.96 -20.18 4.80
N ASP A 382 9.03 -19.44 5.40
CA ASP A 382 9.26 -18.49 6.50
C ASP A 382 9.97 -19.11 7.71
N MET A 383 9.85 -20.42 7.90
CA MET A 383 10.59 -21.15 8.94
C MET A 383 12.11 -20.95 8.86
N ILE A 384 12.65 -20.60 7.68
CA ILE A 384 14.07 -20.29 7.49
C ILE A 384 14.33 -18.90 6.91
N VAL A 385 13.38 -18.28 6.20
CA VAL A 385 13.63 -16.98 5.54
C VAL A 385 13.24 -15.75 6.36
N THR A 386 12.50 -15.90 7.47
CA THR A 386 11.96 -14.76 8.26
C THR A 386 13.02 -13.71 8.59
N ALA A 387 14.23 -14.13 8.99
CA ALA A 387 15.32 -13.21 9.35
C ALA A 387 15.82 -12.37 8.15
N ALA A 388 15.92 -12.98 6.97
CA ALA A 388 16.28 -12.28 5.74
C ALA A 388 15.16 -11.31 5.34
N THR A 389 13.92 -11.78 5.38
CA THR A 389 12.73 -10.97 5.10
C THR A 389 12.63 -9.76 6.03
N SER A 390 12.84 -9.91 7.34
CA SER A 390 12.86 -8.78 8.26
C SER A 390 14.00 -7.79 7.98
N SER A 391 15.16 -8.28 7.53
CA SER A 391 16.34 -7.44 7.29
C SER A 391 16.18 -6.55 6.05
N THR A 392 15.46 -6.99 5.01
CA THR A 392 15.17 -6.14 3.85
C THR A 392 14.19 -5.00 4.18
N ARG A 393 13.38 -5.18 5.24
CA ARG A 393 12.38 -4.20 5.73
C ARG A 393 12.99 -3.24 6.74
N ASN A 394 13.87 -3.75 7.59
CA ASN A 394 14.53 -3.03 8.66
C ASN A 394 16.03 -2.83 8.37
N ASN A 395 16.34 -2.04 7.35
CA ASN A 395 17.72 -1.83 6.87
C ASN A 395 18.39 -0.62 7.53
N GLY A 396 18.59 -0.66 8.86
CA GLY A 396 19.31 0.40 9.58
C GLY A 396 18.59 1.74 9.55
N GLU A 397 19.24 2.81 9.07
CA GLU A 397 18.62 4.13 8.98
C GLU A 397 17.58 4.22 7.83
N ARG A 398 17.52 3.22 6.94
CA ARG A 398 16.61 3.15 5.79
C ARG A 398 15.46 2.15 6.03
N ARG A 399 14.61 2.45 7.01
CA ARG A 399 13.49 1.61 7.49
C ARG A 399 12.14 1.83 6.79
N PHE A 400 11.91 2.96 6.13
CA PHE A 400 10.65 3.33 5.46
C PHE A 400 9.37 3.27 6.30
N PHE A 401 9.45 3.06 7.61
CA PHE A 401 8.26 3.07 8.45
C PHE A 401 7.57 4.41 8.40
N GLN A 402 6.25 4.34 8.33
CA GLN A 402 5.38 5.49 8.48
C GLN A 402 4.40 5.18 9.62
N PRO A 403 3.96 6.20 10.37
CA PRO A 403 2.96 6.02 11.41
C PRO A 403 1.57 5.80 10.79
N TRP A 404 0.91 4.71 11.17
CA TRP A 404 -0.44 4.34 10.74
C TRP A 404 -1.36 4.14 11.94
N LEU A 405 -2.62 4.53 11.75
CA LEU A 405 -3.70 4.38 12.71
C LEU A 405 -4.66 3.28 12.23
N ILE A 406 -4.90 2.28 13.08
CA ILE A 406 -5.75 1.13 12.81
C ILE A 406 -6.75 1.00 13.96
N ASP A 407 -8.03 0.75 13.68
CA ASP A 407 -9.01 0.48 14.73
C ASP A 407 -8.84 -0.93 15.35
N ARG A 408 -9.52 -1.19 16.46
CA ARG A 408 -9.40 -2.45 17.22
C ARG A 408 -9.67 -3.71 16.38
N TYR A 409 -10.45 -3.59 15.32
CA TYR A 409 -10.85 -4.71 14.45
C TYR A 409 -9.80 -5.07 13.40
N GLY A 410 -8.73 -4.27 13.27
CA GLY A 410 -7.65 -4.54 12.35
C GLY A 410 -8.01 -4.31 10.87
N ASP A 411 -7.11 -4.75 10.00
CA ASP A 411 -7.27 -4.68 8.55
C ASP A 411 -8.46 -5.53 8.10
N ARG A 412 -9.37 -4.97 7.29
CA ARG A 412 -10.56 -5.69 6.80
C ARG A 412 -11.08 -5.13 5.48
N GLY A 413 -11.42 -6.03 4.56
CA GLY A 413 -11.88 -5.67 3.22
C GLY A 413 -10.82 -4.86 2.46
N GLN A 414 -11.01 -3.53 2.39
CA GLN A 414 -10.10 -2.59 1.73
C GLN A 414 -9.48 -1.58 2.70
N TYR A 415 -9.84 -1.67 3.98
CA TYR A 415 -9.27 -0.85 5.02
C TYR A 415 -8.00 -1.49 5.53
N TYR A 416 -6.91 -0.73 5.44
CA TYR A 416 -5.60 -1.09 5.97
C TYR A 416 -5.01 0.02 6.85
N GLY A 417 -5.87 0.77 7.54
CA GLY A 417 -5.48 1.90 8.38
C GLY A 417 -5.33 3.24 7.65
N GLN A 418 -5.09 4.29 8.43
CA GLN A 418 -4.88 5.66 7.99
C GLN A 418 -3.46 6.13 8.31
N ARG A 419 -2.71 6.62 7.33
CA ARG A 419 -1.38 7.20 7.57
C ARG A 419 -1.52 8.52 8.33
N ILE A 420 -0.84 8.61 9.48
CA ILE A 420 -0.93 9.75 10.41
C ILE A 420 -0.25 10.99 9.83
N ASN A 421 0.91 10.81 9.19
CA ASN A 421 1.71 11.91 8.64
C ASN A 421 1.49 12.10 7.14
N ALA A 422 0.28 11.87 6.63
CA ALA A 422 0.00 11.96 5.19
C ALA A 422 0.01 13.40 4.64
N ALA A 423 -0.22 14.40 5.49
CA ALA A 423 -0.30 15.80 5.10
C ALA A 423 1.05 16.38 4.67
N GLY A 424 1.06 17.12 3.56
CA GLY A 424 2.24 17.76 2.99
C GLY A 424 2.36 17.52 1.49
N ASP A 425 3.36 18.12 0.86
CA ASP A 425 3.65 18.01 -0.58
C ASP A 425 4.83 17.07 -0.88
N GLY A 426 5.40 16.43 0.14
CA GLY A 426 6.57 15.57 0.04
C GLY A 426 7.89 16.34 -0.16
N SER A 427 7.89 17.67 -0.01
CA SER A 427 9.13 18.46 -0.11
C SER A 427 10.08 18.17 1.04
N PRO A 428 11.40 18.41 0.87
CA PRO A 428 12.37 18.43 1.96
C PRO A 428 11.86 19.15 3.22
N GLY A 429 11.85 18.44 4.35
CA GLY A 429 11.42 18.93 5.66
C GLY A 429 9.92 18.81 5.95
N SER A 430 9.09 18.51 4.95
CA SER A 430 7.65 18.35 5.15
C SER A 430 7.32 17.17 6.10
N VAL A 431 6.10 17.16 6.64
CA VAL A 431 5.63 16.11 7.57
C VAL A 431 5.60 14.72 6.88
N ASN A 432 5.29 14.69 5.59
CA ASN A 432 5.19 13.48 4.77
C ASN A 432 6.43 13.22 3.90
N ASP A 433 7.55 13.88 4.23
CA ASP A 433 8.81 13.75 3.52
C ASP A 433 9.29 12.29 3.45
N PRO A 434 9.55 11.76 2.24
CA PRO A 434 9.88 10.35 2.04
C PRO A 434 11.26 9.95 2.58
N GLU A 435 12.17 10.90 2.81
CA GLU A 435 13.48 10.61 3.39
C GLU A 435 13.46 10.56 4.93
N TRP A 436 12.34 10.94 5.55
CA TRP A 436 12.17 10.85 7.00
C TRP A 436 11.44 9.56 7.38
N ASN A 437 12.22 8.63 7.89
CA ASN A 437 11.76 7.32 8.27
C ASN A 437 11.29 7.35 9.72
N GLY A 438 10.06 6.89 9.94
CA GLY A 438 9.59 6.54 11.27
C GLY A 438 10.58 5.61 11.97
N ARG A 439 10.85 5.89 13.24
CA ARG A 439 11.64 5.04 14.11
C ARG A 439 10.72 4.35 15.12
N ALA A 440 11.31 3.68 16.10
CA ALA A 440 10.54 2.85 17.01
C ALA A 440 9.62 3.68 17.94
N ASP A 441 8.68 2.99 18.57
CA ASP A 441 7.76 3.36 19.65
C ASP A 441 6.94 4.64 19.47
N PRO A 442 5.91 4.62 18.59
CA PRO A 442 4.85 5.59 18.70
C PRO A 442 4.16 5.43 20.06
N LYS A 443 3.68 6.52 20.66
CA LYS A 443 3.00 6.49 21.97
C LYS A 443 1.77 7.37 22.03
N TRP A 444 0.68 6.81 22.54
CA TRP A 444 -0.54 7.55 22.81
C TRP A 444 -0.40 8.47 24.02
N SER A 445 -1.09 9.61 23.97
CA SER A 445 -1.37 10.40 25.16
C SER A 445 -2.37 9.68 26.07
N PRO A 446 -2.23 9.79 27.40
CA PRO A 446 -3.21 9.30 28.36
C PRO A 446 -4.67 9.71 28.09
N ASP A 447 -4.87 10.88 27.45
CA ASP A 447 -6.20 11.37 27.06
C ASP A 447 -6.74 10.85 25.72
N GLY A 448 -5.97 10.05 24.96
CA GLY A 448 -6.35 9.43 23.69
C GLY A 448 -6.47 10.37 22.49
N THR A 449 -5.99 11.61 22.60
CA THR A 449 -6.13 12.64 21.55
C THR A 449 -4.85 12.94 20.78
N ARG A 450 -3.71 12.47 21.27
CA ARG A 450 -2.41 12.75 20.68
C ARG A 450 -1.56 11.50 20.60
N ILE A 451 -0.65 11.51 19.63
CA ILE A 451 0.32 10.44 19.39
C ILE A 451 1.66 11.12 19.19
N VAL A 452 2.69 10.69 19.91
CA VAL A 452 4.07 11.09 19.67
C VAL A 452 4.82 9.96 18.99
N TYR A 453 5.72 10.29 18.08
CA TYR A 453 6.64 9.37 17.43
C TYR A 453 7.89 10.15 17.03
N TYR A 454 8.94 9.47 16.61
CA TYR A 454 10.13 10.14 16.10
C TYR A 454 10.55 9.59 14.74
N GLN A 455 11.32 10.39 14.04
CA GLN A 455 11.82 10.09 12.71
C GLN A 455 13.32 10.36 12.67
N ALA A 456 14.00 9.65 11.78
CA ALA A 456 15.33 10.03 11.37
C ALA A 456 15.47 10.02 9.85
N GLN A 457 16.29 10.93 9.37
CA GLN A 457 16.52 11.16 7.95
C GLN A 457 17.40 10.05 7.38
N THR A 458 17.11 9.58 6.17
CA THR A 458 18.08 8.78 5.40
C THR A 458 19.31 9.66 5.10
N ILE A 459 20.50 9.14 5.38
CA ILE A 459 21.77 9.84 5.11
C ILE A 459 22.67 8.97 4.21
N PRO A 460 23.73 9.52 3.60
CA PRO A 460 24.69 8.71 2.85
C PRO A 460 25.49 7.77 3.79
N PRO A 461 25.74 6.50 3.39
CA PRO A 461 25.49 5.89 2.08
C PRO A 461 24.11 5.22 1.90
N GLU A 462 23.24 5.25 2.90
CA GLU A 462 21.96 4.51 2.93
C GLU A 462 21.00 4.93 1.80
N CYS A 463 21.11 6.16 1.32
CA CYS A 463 20.37 6.74 0.20
C CYS A 463 20.51 5.99 -1.14
N GLY A 464 21.46 5.07 -1.24
CA GLY A 464 21.67 4.20 -2.39
C GLY A 464 23.15 4.11 -2.70
N GLY A 465 23.70 2.89 -2.61
CA GLY A 465 25.08 2.58 -2.93
C GLY A 465 25.39 2.81 -4.42
N ILE A 466 25.60 1.75 -5.20
CA ILE A 466 26.02 1.86 -6.61
C ILE A 466 24.94 2.52 -7.51
N ASN A 467 23.70 2.65 -7.04
CA ASN A 467 22.59 3.31 -7.75
C ASN A 467 21.89 4.33 -6.83
N PRO A 468 22.35 5.60 -6.78
CA PRO A 468 21.92 6.55 -5.76
C PRO A 468 20.56 7.19 -6.08
N LEU A 469 19.66 7.20 -5.09
CA LEU A 469 18.63 8.24 -5.00
C LEU A 469 19.30 9.49 -4.37
N PRO A 470 18.95 10.72 -4.80
CA PRO A 470 19.58 11.92 -4.27
C PRO A 470 19.08 12.21 -2.83
N CYS A 471 19.93 11.98 -1.83
CA CYS A 471 19.68 12.52 -0.50
C CYS A 471 20.04 13.99 -0.42
N TYR A 472 19.16 14.76 0.21
CA TYR A 472 19.35 16.17 0.44
C TYR A 472 19.77 16.42 1.90
N ASN A 473 20.50 17.51 2.14
CA ASN A 473 20.90 17.90 3.49
C ASN A 473 19.66 18.24 4.32
N SER A 474 19.61 17.78 5.58
CA SER A 474 18.53 18.09 6.50
C SER A 474 18.19 19.59 6.53
N THR A 475 16.89 19.88 6.43
CA THR A 475 16.32 21.23 6.57
C THR A 475 16.09 21.63 8.02
N GLU A 476 16.30 20.72 8.96
CA GLU A 476 16.13 20.96 10.40
C GLU A 476 17.18 21.96 10.92
N PRO A 477 16.87 22.73 11.98
CA PRO A 477 17.81 23.67 12.59
C PRO A 477 19.16 23.02 12.92
N GLY A 478 20.24 23.61 12.39
CA GLY A 478 21.62 23.09 12.56
C GLY A 478 21.92 21.80 11.79
N GLY A 479 21.05 21.38 10.87
CA GLY A 479 21.21 20.17 10.08
C GLY A 479 20.97 18.88 10.88
N ARG A 480 20.09 18.96 11.89
CA ARG A 480 19.69 17.82 12.73
C ARG A 480 19.10 16.69 11.88
N GLN A 481 19.45 15.44 12.15
CA GLN A 481 19.04 14.28 11.36
C GLN A 481 17.95 13.43 12.03
N GLU A 482 17.50 13.84 13.21
CA GLU A 482 16.43 13.20 13.97
C GLU A 482 15.44 14.27 14.45
N ARG A 483 14.15 13.94 14.45
CA ARG A 483 13.10 14.85 14.88
C ARG A 483 11.98 14.11 15.60
N MET A 484 11.39 14.79 16.56
CA MET A 484 10.24 14.29 17.31
C MET A 484 8.97 14.92 16.76
N MET A 485 7.96 14.10 16.48
CA MET A 485 6.72 14.51 15.85
C MET A 485 5.54 14.20 16.77
N MET A 486 4.56 15.09 16.81
CA MET A 486 3.33 14.89 17.56
C MET A 486 2.13 15.09 16.63
N ALA A 487 1.32 14.04 16.49
CA ALA A 487 0.03 14.08 15.84
C ALA A 487 -1.07 14.37 16.85
N THR A 488 -2.02 15.23 16.47
CA THR A 488 -3.23 15.55 17.23
C THR A 488 -4.45 15.15 16.41
N LEU A 489 -5.30 14.30 16.97
CA LEU A 489 -6.56 13.86 16.37
C LEU A 489 -7.65 14.86 16.74
N THR A 490 -7.82 15.89 15.91
CA THR A 490 -8.52 17.13 16.27
C THR A 490 -10.03 16.97 16.45
N SER A 491 -10.58 15.87 15.95
CA SER A 491 -12.01 15.54 16.09
C SER A 491 -12.34 14.81 17.38
N ARG A 492 -11.32 14.32 18.12
CA ARG A 492 -11.53 13.57 19.36
C ARG A 492 -11.71 14.50 20.55
N LYS A 493 -12.48 14.05 21.53
CA LYS A 493 -12.57 14.68 22.85
C LYS A 493 -11.64 13.94 23.81
N PRO A 494 -10.88 14.66 24.67
CA PRO A 494 -10.10 14.03 25.73
C PRO A 494 -10.96 13.12 26.61
N TYR A 495 -10.44 11.96 26.98
CA TYR A 495 -11.12 11.11 27.96
C TYR A 495 -11.32 11.85 29.28
N THR A 496 -12.53 11.79 29.83
CA THR A 496 -12.88 12.47 31.09
C THR A 496 -12.39 11.74 32.32
N GLN A 497 -12.06 10.45 32.19
CA GLN A 497 -11.49 9.60 33.23
C GLN A 497 -10.47 8.65 32.59
N PRO A 498 -9.35 8.33 33.28
CA PRO A 498 -8.45 7.27 32.83
C PRO A 498 -9.23 5.96 32.71
N VAL A 499 -8.99 5.22 31.62
CA VAL A 499 -9.57 3.89 31.46
C VAL A 499 -9.04 3.01 32.61
N PRO A 500 -9.91 2.30 33.35
CA PRO A 500 -9.47 1.50 34.48
C PRO A 500 -8.46 0.45 34.04
N VAL A 501 -7.25 0.51 34.61
CA VAL A 501 -6.26 -0.56 34.48
C VAL A 501 -6.71 -1.71 35.38
N VAL A 502 -6.84 -2.90 34.82
CA VAL A 502 -7.20 -4.07 35.62
C VAL A 502 -5.96 -4.55 36.37
N PRO A 503 -6.02 -4.69 37.72
CA PRO A 503 -4.90 -5.23 38.48
C PRO A 503 -4.49 -6.60 37.95
N PHE A 504 -3.20 -6.77 37.73
CA PHE A 504 -2.60 -8.02 37.27
C PHE A 504 -2.00 -8.75 38.48
N ASP A 505 -2.54 -9.93 38.82
CA ASP A 505 -2.21 -10.69 40.04
C ASP A 505 -0.93 -11.54 39.89
N ASP A 506 0.07 -11.03 39.16
CA ASP A 506 1.37 -11.66 38.84
C ASP A 506 1.29 -13.00 38.05
N ALA A 507 0.11 -13.61 37.91
CA ALA A 507 -0.09 -14.93 37.33
C ALA A 507 -0.55 -14.89 35.86
N ILE A 508 0.15 -15.64 35.01
CA ILE A 508 -0.23 -15.89 33.60
C ILE A 508 -0.51 -17.39 33.47
N PRO A 509 -1.79 -17.83 33.49
CA PRO A 509 -2.13 -19.25 33.60
C PRO A 509 -1.56 -20.14 32.48
N TRP A 510 -1.41 -19.59 31.28
CA TRP A 510 -0.83 -20.29 30.12
C TRP A 510 0.69 -20.11 30.01
N GLY A 511 1.29 -19.17 30.74
CA GLY A 511 2.72 -18.90 30.70
C GLY A 511 3.53 -19.86 31.57
N THR A 512 4.84 -19.94 31.34
CA THR A 512 5.75 -20.78 32.11
C THR A 512 6.43 -19.96 33.22
N PRO A 513 6.16 -20.20 34.51
CA PRO A 513 6.85 -19.52 35.60
C PRO A 513 8.36 -19.73 35.51
N PHE A 514 9.14 -18.65 35.58
CA PHE A 514 10.59 -18.70 35.49
C PHE A 514 11.20 -18.90 36.88
N VAL A 515 11.94 -19.99 37.03
CA VAL A 515 12.74 -20.28 38.23
C VAL A 515 14.22 -19.99 37.91
N PRO A 516 14.96 -19.21 38.71
CA PRO A 516 16.38 -18.96 38.47
C PRO A 516 17.16 -20.27 38.30
N GLY A 517 17.96 -20.36 37.24
CA GLY A 517 18.70 -21.56 36.82
C GLY A 517 17.89 -22.62 36.07
N SER A 518 16.58 -22.43 35.87
CA SER A 518 15.81 -23.29 34.98
C SER A 518 16.08 -22.95 33.51
N THR A 519 15.97 -23.98 32.66
CA THR A 519 15.94 -23.83 31.21
C THR A 519 14.51 -23.71 30.74
N ILE A 520 14.27 -22.87 29.75
CA ILE A 520 12.95 -22.72 29.14
C ILE A 520 12.81 -23.77 28.04
N PRO A 521 11.62 -24.40 27.91
CA PRO A 521 11.36 -25.32 26.80
C PRO A 521 11.63 -24.66 25.45
N SER A 522 12.43 -25.30 24.61
CA SER A 522 12.58 -24.89 23.21
C SER A 522 11.36 -25.30 22.40
N PRO A 523 10.96 -24.52 21.37
CA PRO A 523 9.89 -24.91 20.46
C PRO A 523 10.14 -26.29 19.83
N SER A 524 9.06 -26.98 19.46
CA SER A 524 9.16 -28.28 18.79
C SER A 524 9.83 -28.13 17.42
N TYR A 525 10.90 -28.89 17.21
CA TYR A 525 11.59 -29.00 15.91
C TYR A 525 10.77 -29.85 14.94
N ILE A 526 10.60 -29.37 13.70
CA ILE A 526 9.99 -30.17 12.62
C ILE A 526 11.10 -31.00 11.97
N PRO A 527 11.01 -32.34 12.01
CA PRO A 527 12.04 -33.19 11.42
C PRO A 527 12.07 -33.06 9.90
N GLY A 528 13.27 -33.20 9.32
CA GLY A 528 13.42 -33.33 7.87
C GLY A 528 12.61 -34.50 7.31
N GLY A 529 11.94 -34.28 6.18
CA GLY A 529 11.03 -35.24 5.57
C GLY A 529 10.16 -34.63 4.48
N ASN A 530 9.33 -35.49 3.88
CA ASN A 530 8.35 -35.10 2.87
C ASN A 530 6.96 -35.09 3.49
N TYR A 531 6.27 -33.96 3.37
CA TYR A 531 4.98 -33.70 3.95
C TYR A 531 3.99 -33.21 2.90
N THR A 532 2.70 -33.31 3.20
CA THR A 532 1.63 -32.71 2.42
C THR A 532 0.85 -31.74 3.30
N LEU A 533 0.72 -30.49 2.86
CA LEU A 533 -0.23 -29.54 3.40
C LEU A 533 -1.48 -29.52 2.51
N ARG A 534 -2.67 -29.71 3.08
CA ARG A 534 -3.93 -29.63 2.34
C ARG A 534 -4.53 -28.24 2.50
N GLY A 535 -4.97 -27.64 1.39
CA GLY A 535 -5.70 -26.38 1.45
C GLY A 535 -7.04 -26.58 2.14
N GLN A 536 -7.50 -25.59 2.90
CA GLN A 536 -8.79 -25.65 3.62
C GLN A 536 -9.99 -25.81 2.68
N VAL A 537 -9.88 -25.30 1.44
CA VAL A 537 -10.94 -25.38 0.43
C VAL A 537 -10.58 -26.39 -0.66
N SER A 538 -9.37 -26.30 -1.24
CA SER A 538 -8.95 -27.19 -2.33
C SER A 538 -7.43 -27.34 -2.45
N GLY A 539 -7.03 -28.39 -3.16
CA GLY A 539 -5.65 -28.61 -3.57
C GLY A 539 -4.70 -28.96 -2.42
N THR A 540 -3.42 -29.04 -2.77
CA THR A 540 -2.37 -29.49 -1.85
C THR A 540 -1.06 -28.78 -2.15
N ALA A 541 -0.24 -28.59 -1.12
CA ALA A 541 1.16 -28.22 -1.25
C ALA A 541 2.02 -29.42 -0.79
N MET A 542 2.89 -29.90 -1.68
CA MET A 542 3.90 -30.91 -1.34
C MET A 542 5.10 -30.19 -0.76
N VAL A 543 5.52 -30.56 0.46
CA VAL A 543 6.56 -29.86 1.21
C VAL A 543 7.72 -30.82 1.47
N GLU A 544 8.92 -30.46 1.02
CA GLU A 544 10.16 -31.16 1.34
C GLU A 544 10.96 -30.30 2.32
N ILE A 545 11.30 -30.86 3.49
CA ILE A 545 12.13 -30.22 4.50
C ILE A 545 13.43 -31.01 4.61
N ILE A 546 14.57 -30.33 4.38
CA ILE A 546 15.90 -30.92 4.49
C ILE A 546 16.60 -30.28 5.70
N GLY A 547 16.89 -31.12 6.70
CA GLY A 547 17.64 -30.72 7.88
C GLY A 547 19.15 -30.67 7.63
N GLY A 548 19.87 -29.91 8.45
CA GLY A 548 21.32 -29.81 8.36
C GLY A 548 22.09 -31.02 8.88
N VAL A 549 23.42 -30.88 8.96
CA VAL A 549 24.38 -31.98 9.25
C VAL A 549 24.00 -32.85 10.48
N ASN A 550 23.36 -32.26 11.49
CA ASN A 550 22.90 -32.96 12.72
C ASN A 550 21.37 -33.06 12.85
N ASN A 551 20.61 -32.61 11.84
CA ASN A 551 19.15 -32.51 11.85
C ASN A 551 18.61 -31.74 13.07
N THR A 552 19.36 -30.74 13.54
CA THR A 552 19.00 -29.82 14.63
C THR A 552 18.53 -28.45 14.12
N SER A 553 18.67 -28.21 12.81
CA SER A 553 18.23 -27.02 12.09
C SER A 553 17.68 -27.41 10.72
N ILE A 554 16.80 -26.57 10.17
CA ILE A 554 16.30 -26.70 8.81
C ILE A 554 17.23 -25.90 7.88
N GLU A 555 17.78 -26.54 6.85
CA GLU A 555 18.64 -25.87 5.86
C GLU A 555 17.88 -25.51 4.59
N THR A 556 17.00 -26.40 4.12
CA THR A 556 16.26 -26.19 2.88
C THR A 556 14.80 -26.57 3.03
N ILE A 557 13.94 -25.76 2.44
CA ILE A 557 12.51 -26.03 2.29
C ILE A 557 12.15 -25.87 0.82
N ALA A 558 11.52 -26.88 0.24
CA ALA A 558 10.93 -26.81 -1.10
C ALA A 558 9.43 -27.11 -1.01
N VAL A 559 8.63 -26.37 -1.77
CA VAL A 559 7.18 -26.48 -1.80
C VAL A 559 6.70 -26.48 -3.24
N THR A 560 5.85 -27.45 -3.60
CA THR A 560 5.12 -27.47 -4.87
C THR A 560 3.63 -27.38 -4.61
N TYR A 561 2.99 -26.33 -5.13
CA TYR A 561 1.57 -26.06 -5.00
C TYR A 561 0.78 -26.66 -6.18
N TYR A 562 -0.30 -27.38 -5.86
CA TYR A 562 -1.24 -27.95 -6.82
C TYR A 562 -2.67 -27.51 -6.51
N ASN A 563 -3.15 -26.49 -7.21
CA ASN A 563 -4.46 -25.86 -7.00
C ASN A 563 -4.77 -25.55 -5.53
N PHE A 564 -3.74 -25.19 -4.77
CA PHE A 564 -3.84 -24.97 -3.34
C PHE A 564 -4.68 -23.72 -3.06
N SER A 565 -5.68 -23.84 -2.18
CA SER A 565 -6.53 -22.74 -1.77
C SER A 565 -7.07 -22.92 -0.36
N ASP A 566 -6.82 -21.92 0.49
CA ASP A 566 -7.41 -21.85 1.83
C ASP A 566 -8.71 -21.04 1.89
N ASN A 567 -8.94 -20.14 0.93
CA ASN A 567 -10.09 -19.23 0.94
C ASN A 567 -11.02 -19.37 -0.27
N GLY A 568 -10.69 -20.23 -1.24
CA GLY A 568 -11.45 -20.42 -2.50
C GLY A 568 -11.35 -19.29 -3.51
N ALA A 569 -10.88 -18.10 -3.12
CA ALA A 569 -10.70 -16.94 -3.99
C ALA A 569 -9.32 -16.92 -4.66
N THR A 570 -8.32 -17.44 -3.94
CA THR A 570 -6.92 -17.50 -4.36
C THR A 570 -6.53 -18.95 -4.59
N ILE A 571 -6.08 -19.27 -5.81
CA ILE A 571 -5.59 -20.61 -6.18
C ILE A 571 -4.12 -20.51 -6.55
N LEU A 572 -3.27 -21.25 -5.83
CA LEU A 572 -1.83 -21.29 -6.03
C LEU A 572 -1.40 -22.53 -6.83
N ASN A 573 -0.52 -22.31 -7.79
CA ASN A 573 0.19 -23.36 -8.54
C ASN A 573 1.65 -22.97 -8.74
N GLY A 574 2.55 -23.96 -8.81
CA GLY A 574 3.97 -23.73 -9.07
C GLY A 574 4.86 -24.09 -7.88
N ASP A 575 6.10 -23.60 -7.88
CA ASP A 575 7.16 -24.10 -7.00
C ASP A 575 7.86 -22.96 -6.26
N GLU A 576 8.29 -23.25 -5.04
CA GLU A 576 9.13 -22.36 -4.26
C GLU A 576 10.16 -23.15 -3.47
N LYS A 577 11.40 -22.67 -3.45
CA LYS A 577 12.50 -23.30 -2.71
C LYS A 577 13.37 -22.23 -2.07
N ALA A 578 13.60 -22.38 -0.78
CA ALA A 578 14.55 -21.57 -0.03
C ALA A 578 15.61 -22.46 0.61
N THR A 579 16.87 -22.05 0.51
CA THR A 579 18.01 -22.67 1.18
C THR A 579 18.74 -21.59 1.97
N VAL A 580 19.01 -21.87 3.25
CA VAL A 580 19.78 -20.96 4.13
C VAL A 580 21.13 -21.57 4.42
N LEU A 581 22.17 -20.78 4.17
CA LEU A 581 23.54 -21.06 4.53
C LEU A 581 23.98 -20.07 5.61
N THR A 582 24.63 -20.57 6.66
CA THR A 582 25.25 -19.75 7.70
C THR A 582 26.76 -19.83 7.58
N PRO A 583 27.39 -19.16 6.59
CA PRO A 583 28.82 -19.29 6.33
C PRO A 583 29.70 -18.81 7.50
N PHE A 584 29.19 -17.87 8.31
CA PHE A 584 29.82 -17.34 9.52
C PHE A 584 28.77 -17.00 10.58
N GLY A 585 29.17 -16.95 11.85
CA GLY A 585 28.26 -16.59 12.96
C GLY A 585 27.65 -15.20 12.75
N GLY A 586 26.32 -15.13 12.63
CA GLY A 586 25.56 -13.90 12.46
C GLY A 586 25.34 -13.45 11.00
N GLN A 587 25.81 -14.21 10.01
CA GLN A 587 25.47 -13.98 8.60
C GLN A 587 24.61 -15.12 8.06
N ASN A 588 23.51 -14.76 7.41
CA ASN A 588 22.63 -15.68 6.71
C ASN A 588 22.70 -15.36 5.22
N GLU A 589 23.08 -16.33 4.41
CA GLU A 589 22.94 -16.30 2.96
C GLU A 589 21.70 -17.13 2.60
N VAL A 590 20.82 -16.56 1.78
CA VAL A 590 19.55 -17.18 1.42
C VAL A 590 19.46 -17.29 -0.09
N ASP A 591 19.49 -18.53 -0.59
CA ASP A 591 19.19 -18.86 -1.98
C ASP A 591 17.71 -19.14 -2.09
N TRP A 592 16.98 -18.25 -2.76
CA TRP A 592 15.52 -18.34 -2.89
C TRP A 592 15.09 -18.30 -4.34
N PHE A 593 14.42 -19.37 -4.77
CA PHE A 593 13.72 -19.49 -6.04
C PHE A 593 12.21 -19.58 -5.81
N SER A 594 11.42 -18.79 -6.53
CA SER A 594 9.95 -18.83 -6.48
C SER A 594 9.38 -18.63 -7.88
N ASP A 595 8.54 -19.55 -8.32
CA ASP A 595 7.74 -19.51 -9.55
C ASP A 595 6.30 -19.92 -9.22
N ILE A 596 5.66 -19.10 -8.38
CA ILE A 596 4.27 -19.31 -7.94
C ILE A 596 3.33 -18.45 -8.79
N VAL A 597 2.29 -19.07 -9.34
CA VAL A 597 1.20 -18.41 -10.04
C VAL A 597 -0.04 -18.38 -9.16
N GLN A 598 -0.50 -17.17 -8.85
CA GLN A 598 -1.77 -16.93 -8.15
C GLN A 598 -2.89 -16.67 -9.19
N THR A 599 -3.95 -17.49 -9.15
CA THR A 599 -5.11 -17.38 -10.06
C THR A 599 -6.43 -17.24 -9.31
N GLY A 600 -7.49 -16.80 -10.01
CA GLY A 600 -8.83 -16.66 -9.45
C GLY A 600 -9.70 -15.69 -10.25
N VAL A 601 -9.34 -14.40 -10.27
CA VAL A 601 -10.15 -13.34 -10.92
C VAL A 601 -10.17 -13.45 -12.45
N PHE A 602 -9.06 -13.83 -13.07
CA PHE A 602 -8.94 -13.90 -14.54
C PHE A 602 -9.73 -15.06 -15.18
N LEU A 603 -9.94 -16.16 -14.46
CA LEU A 603 -10.70 -17.31 -14.97
C LEU A 603 -12.15 -16.94 -15.25
N LEU A 604 -12.76 -16.10 -14.40
CA LEU A 604 -14.11 -15.59 -14.60
C LEU A 604 -14.21 -14.77 -15.89
N CYS A 605 -13.30 -13.80 -16.08
CA CYS A 605 -13.27 -12.96 -17.27
C CYS A 605 -13.04 -13.78 -18.55
N GLY A 606 -12.15 -14.78 -18.50
CA GLY A 606 -11.90 -15.71 -19.59
C GLY A 606 -13.13 -16.54 -19.95
N ALA A 607 -13.81 -17.10 -18.96
CA ALA A 607 -15.01 -17.91 -19.15
C ALA A 607 -16.15 -17.10 -19.80
N ILE A 608 -16.37 -15.86 -19.38
CA ILE A 608 -17.35 -14.94 -20.00
C ILE A 608 -17.02 -14.70 -21.47
N THR A 609 -15.74 -14.51 -21.80
CA THR A 609 -15.29 -14.26 -23.18
C THR A 609 -15.49 -15.49 -24.07
N VAL A 610 -15.16 -16.69 -23.58
CA VAL A 610 -15.38 -17.96 -24.30
C VAL A 610 -16.87 -18.22 -24.52
N ALA A 611 -17.71 -17.95 -23.51
CA ALA A 611 -19.16 -18.05 -23.65
C ALA A 611 -19.69 -17.09 -24.74
N TRP A 612 -19.19 -15.85 -24.76
CA TRP A 612 -19.56 -14.89 -25.81
C TRP A 612 -19.07 -15.31 -27.20
N ALA A 613 -17.85 -15.85 -27.30
CA ALA A 613 -17.33 -16.40 -28.56
C ALA A 613 -18.21 -17.54 -29.11
N ALA A 614 -18.73 -18.41 -28.24
CA ALA A 614 -19.70 -19.43 -28.63
C ALA A 614 -21.00 -18.81 -29.18
N VAL A 615 -21.52 -17.76 -28.54
CA VAL A 615 -22.68 -17.01 -29.05
C VAL A 615 -22.39 -16.44 -30.45
N VAL A 616 -21.25 -15.77 -30.64
CA VAL A 616 -20.86 -15.23 -31.94
C VAL A 616 -20.74 -16.34 -32.99
N PHE A 617 -20.11 -17.46 -32.66
CA PHE A 617 -19.93 -18.60 -33.58
C PHE A 617 -21.26 -19.19 -34.10
N TYR A 618 -22.27 -19.31 -33.23
CA TYR A 618 -23.57 -19.88 -33.63
C TYR A 618 -24.52 -18.87 -34.28
N PHE A 619 -24.47 -17.60 -33.87
CA PHE A 619 -25.48 -16.60 -34.25
C PHE A 619 -25.01 -15.57 -35.29
N LEU A 620 -23.71 -15.34 -35.49
CA LEU A 620 -23.20 -14.39 -36.49
C LEU A 620 -23.14 -15.03 -37.88
N PRO A 621 -23.93 -14.58 -38.88
CA PRO A 621 -23.90 -15.17 -40.20
C PRO A 621 -22.77 -14.59 -41.08
N ASP A 622 -22.13 -15.45 -41.87
CA ASP A 622 -21.05 -15.05 -42.80
C ASP A 622 -21.51 -14.14 -43.96
N SER A 623 -22.81 -14.17 -44.26
CA SER A 623 -23.41 -13.38 -45.31
C SER A 623 -24.90 -13.13 -45.03
N PRO A 624 -25.49 -12.07 -45.62
CA PRO A 624 -26.94 -11.86 -45.56
C PRO A 624 -27.74 -13.05 -46.10
N THR A 625 -27.19 -13.80 -47.06
CA THR A 625 -27.85 -15.00 -47.62
C THR A 625 -27.85 -16.17 -46.65
N ASN A 626 -26.81 -16.30 -45.82
CA ASN A 626 -26.68 -17.34 -44.79
C ASN A 626 -27.30 -16.93 -43.43
N ALA A 627 -27.86 -15.71 -43.32
CA ALA A 627 -28.50 -15.23 -42.11
C ALA A 627 -29.75 -16.07 -41.75
N LYS A 628 -29.63 -16.93 -40.74
CA LYS A 628 -30.72 -17.84 -40.31
C LYS A 628 -31.92 -17.11 -39.72
N PHE A 629 -31.74 -15.88 -39.23
CA PHE A 629 -32.79 -15.07 -38.59
C PHE A 629 -33.58 -14.19 -39.58
N LEU A 630 -33.19 -14.12 -40.85
CA LEU A 630 -33.89 -13.32 -41.88
C LEU A 630 -34.81 -14.20 -42.72
N THR A 631 -36.03 -13.74 -42.99
CA THR A 631 -36.92 -14.36 -43.98
C THR A 631 -36.36 -14.20 -45.40
N GLN A 632 -36.81 -15.02 -46.35
CA GLN A 632 -36.32 -14.93 -47.74
C GLN A 632 -36.53 -13.54 -48.36
N ARG A 633 -37.64 -12.86 -48.00
CA ARG A 633 -37.90 -11.48 -48.40
C ARG A 633 -36.95 -10.48 -47.73
N GLU A 634 -36.63 -10.66 -46.45
CA GLU A 634 -35.69 -9.77 -45.77
C GLU A 634 -34.26 -9.97 -46.26
N LYS A 635 -33.89 -11.20 -46.63
CA LYS A 635 -32.61 -11.50 -47.28
C LYS A 635 -32.48 -10.78 -48.62
N SER A 636 -33.52 -10.79 -49.46
CA SER A 636 -33.48 -10.07 -50.75
C SER A 636 -33.40 -8.57 -50.54
N ILE A 637 -34.14 -7.99 -49.58
CA ILE A 637 -34.04 -6.57 -49.22
C ILE A 637 -32.64 -6.22 -48.69
N ALA A 638 -32.01 -7.11 -47.90
CA ALA A 638 -30.66 -6.88 -47.39
C ALA A 638 -29.62 -6.89 -48.51
N VAL A 639 -29.73 -7.81 -49.48
CA VAL A 639 -28.88 -7.84 -50.68
C VAL A 639 -29.11 -6.59 -51.54
N GLU A 640 -30.36 -6.16 -51.71
CA GLU A 640 -30.69 -4.93 -52.46
C GLU A 640 -30.08 -3.68 -51.81
N ARG A 641 -30.10 -3.57 -50.48
CA ARG A 641 -29.44 -2.47 -49.75
C ARG A 641 -27.92 -2.51 -49.85
N LEU A 642 -27.33 -3.69 -50.04
CA LEU A 642 -25.91 -3.82 -50.35
C LEU A 642 -25.62 -3.33 -51.77
N ARG A 643 -26.55 -3.54 -52.71
CA ARG A 643 -26.47 -3.04 -54.09
C ARG A 643 -26.44 -1.50 -54.13
N ASP A 644 -27.30 -0.83 -53.37
CA ASP A 644 -27.35 0.64 -53.30
C ASP A 644 -26.02 1.28 -52.84
N ASN A 645 -25.17 0.56 -52.09
CA ASN A 645 -23.89 1.10 -51.60
C ASN A 645 -22.74 0.98 -52.61
N ARG A 646 -22.90 0.28 -53.74
CA ARG A 646 -21.89 0.11 -54.81
C ARG A 646 -20.48 -0.28 -54.33
N THR A 647 -20.36 -0.94 -53.18
CA THR A 647 -19.07 -1.39 -52.62
C THR A 647 -18.60 -2.75 -53.15
N GLY A 648 -19.29 -3.31 -54.17
CA GLY A 648 -19.04 -4.64 -54.74
C GLY A 648 -19.55 -5.80 -53.87
N VAL A 649 -19.75 -6.97 -54.50
CA VAL A 649 -19.99 -8.25 -53.80
C VAL A 649 -18.65 -8.92 -53.53
N LYS A 650 -18.49 -9.51 -52.34
CA LYS A 650 -17.26 -10.16 -51.83
C LYS A 650 -16.37 -10.74 -52.95
N ASN A 651 -15.28 -10.04 -53.27
CA ASN A 651 -14.21 -10.52 -54.13
C ASN A 651 -13.08 -11.10 -53.25
N THR A 652 -12.36 -12.13 -53.69
CA THR A 652 -11.25 -12.75 -52.95
C THR A 652 -9.88 -12.50 -53.58
N THR A 653 -9.83 -11.92 -54.79
CA THR A 653 -8.58 -11.66 -55.50
C THR A 653 -7.97 -10.32 -55.10
N PHE A 654 -6.69 -10.31 -54.70
CA PHE A 654 -5.96 -9.10 -54.35
C PHE A 654 -5.36 -8.41 -55.59
N LYS A 655 -5.63 -7.12 -55.78
CA LYS A 655 -5.14 -6.28 -56.90
C LYS A 655 -4.14 -5.24 -56.39
N VAL A 656 -2.89 -5.35 -56.82
CA VAL A 656 -1.80 -4.43 -56.42
C VAL A 656 -2.08 -2.98 -56.86
N SER A 657 -2.71 -2.77 -58.01
CA SER A 657 -3.07 -1.42 -58.50
C SER A 657 -3.97 -0.68 -57.50
N GLN A 658 -5.00 -1.35 -56.98
CA GLN A 658 -5.91 -0.81 -55.97
C GLN A 658 -5.20 -0.56 -54.62
N ALA A 659 -4.22 -1.39 -54.26
CA ALA A 659 -3.43 -1.19 -53.06
C ALA A 659 -2.52 0.05 -53.17
N ILE A 660 -1.88 0.27 -54.32
CA ILE A 660 -1.08 1.49 -54.58
C ILE A 660 -1.99 2.72 -54.61
N GLU A 661 -3.19 2.60 -55.18
CA GLU A 661 -4.20 3.67 -55.16
C GLU A 661 -4.57 4.07 -53.71
N ALA A 662 -4.74 3.09 -52.81
CA ALA A 662 -5.04 3.35 -51.39
C ALA A 662 -4.00 4.29 -50.73
N PHE A 663 -2.70 4.10 -51.00
CA PHE A 663 -1.64 4.94 -50.44
C PHE A 663 -1.55 6.34 -51.06
N ARG A 664 -2.13 6.55 -52.25
CA ARG A 664 -2.18 7.85 -52.92
C ARG A 664 -3.46 8.63 -52.60
N ASP A 665 -4.44 7.99 -51.98
CA ASP A 665 -5.72 8.58 -51.64
C ASP A 665 -5.63 9.42 -50.34
N PRO A 666 -5.90 10.74 -50.39
CA PRO A 666 -5.88 11.60 -49.21
C PRO A 666 -6.81 11.13 -48.08
N GLN A 667 -7.96 10.53 -48.38
CA GLN A 667 -8.92 10.10 -47.35
C GLN A 667 -8.33 8.97 -46.48
N VAL A 668 -7.52 8.09 -47.07
CA VAL A 668 -6.87 6.97 -46.39
C VAL A 668 -5.86 7.48 -45.37
N TRP A 669 -5.09 8.52 -45.73
CA TRP A 669 -4.16 9.18 -44.80
C TRP A 669 -4.90 9.88 -43.67
N ILE A 670 -6.00 10.58 -43.96
CA ILE A 670 -6.82 11.24 -42.92
C ILE A 670 -7.39 10.20 -41.94
N PHE A 671 -7.87 9.06 -42.43
CA PHE A 671 -8.33 7.97 -41.57
C PHE A 671 -7.19 7.36 -40.74
N ALA A 672 -6.08 7.00 -41.36
CA ALA A 672 -4.99 6.33 -40.68
C ALA A 672 -4.31 7.23 -39.65
N VAL A 673 -3.97 8.47 -40.02
CA VAL A 673 -3.36 9.45 -39.12
C VAL A 673 -4.36 9.89 -38.05
N GLY A 674 -5.63 10.08 -38.40
CA GLY A 674 -6.68 10.43 -37.45
C GLY A 674 -6.84 9.37 -36.36
N LEU A 675 -6.87 8.09 -36.73
CA LEU A 675 -6.95 7.00 -35.76
C LEU A 675 -5.65 6.84 -34.95
N GLY A 676 -4.49 6.98 -35.58
CA GLY A 676 -3.20 6.92 -34.88
C GLY A 676 -3.05 8.03 -33.84
N VAL A 677 -3.37 9.28 -34.20
CA VAL A 677 -3.35 10.43 -33.28
C VAL A 677 -4.39 10.26 -32.17
N SER A 678 -5.59 9.77 -32.49
CA SER A 678 -6.60 9.42 -31.47
C SER A 678 -6.07 8.41 -30.46
N SER A 679 -5.33 7.40 -30.91
CA SER A 679 -4.72 6.38 -30.04
C SER A 679 -3.59 6.93 -29.17
N ILE A 680 -2.86 7.95 -29.64
CA ILE A 680 -1.94 8.70 -28.77
C ILE A 680 -2.72 9.42 -27.66
N GLY A 681 -3.94 9.88 -27.92
CA GLY A 681 -4.86 10.42 -26.90
C GLY A 681 -5.45 9.36 -25.95
N ASN A 682 -5.41 8.07 -26.30
CA ASN A 682 -5.94 6.98 -25.47
C ASN A 682 -5.19 6.81 -24.13
N VAL A 683 -4.05 7.50 -23.97
CA VAL A 683 -3.38 7.85 -22.71
C VAL A 683 -4.38 8.18 -21.60
N GLY A 684 -5.39 8.99 -21.89
CA GLY A 684 -6.36 9.43 -20.90
C GLY A 684 -7.33 8.34 -20.42
N GLY A 685 -7.66 7.37 -21.28
CA GLY A 685 -8.56 6.25 -20.95
C GLY A 685 -7.83 5.11 -20.25
N SER A 686 -6.71 4.65 -20.80
CA SER A 686 -5.93 3.53 -20.24
C SER A 686 -5.27 3.85 -18.90
N PHE A 687 -4.97 5.12 -18.63
CA PHE A 687 -4.40 5.59 -17.37
C PHE A 687 -5.38 6.46 -16.56
N LEU A 688 -6.68 6.36 -16.84
CA LEU A 688 -7.71 7.10 -16.12
C LEU A 688 -7.64 6.91 -14.59
N PRO A 689 -7.43 5.69 -14.04
CA PRO A 689 -7.25 5.52 -12.60
C PRO A 689 -6.04 6.27 -12.06
N LEU A 690 -4.95 6.37 -12.83
CA LEU A 690 -3.74 7.09 -12.42
C LEU A 690 -3.98 8.60 -12.39
N ILE A 691 -4.68 9.15 -13.39
CA ILE A 691 -5.08 10.56 -13.42
C ILE A 691 -5.98 10.90 -12.22
N ILE A 692 -6.91 10.01 -11.86
CA ILE A 692 -7.79 10.22 -10.69
C ILE A 692 -6.99 10.08 -9.38
N LYS A 693 -6.08 9.11 -9.28
CA LYS A 693 -5.21 8.93 -8.11
C LYS A 693 -4.38 10.17 -7.82
N ASP A 694 -3.86 10.83 -8.86
CA ASP A 694 -3.13 12.08 -8.76
C ASP A 694 -3.94 13.25 -8.16
N LEU A 695 -5.27 13.18 -8.16
CA LEU A 695 -6.14 14.17 -7.49
C LEU A 695 -6.22 13.96 -5.97
N GLY A 696 -5.52 12.94 -5.45
CA GLY A 696 -5.44 12.60 -4.02
C GLY A 696 -6.47 11.56 -3.57
N PHE A 697 -7.00 10.75 -4.48
CA PHE A 697 -7.86 9.60 -4.16
C PHE A 697 -7.00 8.34 -3.98
N SER A 698 -7.48 7.38 -3.17
CA SER A 698 -6.81 6.08 -3.04
C SER A 698 -6.84 5.29 -4.35
N GLY A 699 -5.99 4.27 -4.49
CA GLY A 699 -5.97 3.42 -5.70
C GLY A 699 -7.35 2.81 -6.00
N LEU A 700 -8.00 2.24 -4.99
CA LEU A 700 -9.35 1.68 -5.15
C LEU A 700 -10.41 2.74 -5.43
N GLN A 701 -10.40 3.88 -4.72
CA GLN A 701 -11.34 4.98 -4.99
C GLN A 701 -11.19 5.48 -6.43
N SER A 702 -9.95 5.56 -6.92
CA SER A 702 -9.66 5.98 -8.28
C SER A 702 -10.22 5.00 -9.30
N THR A 703 -10.10 3.69 -9.05
CA THR A 703 -10.74 2.65 -9.87
C THR A 703 -12.27 2.71 -9.80
N LEU A 704 -12.86 2.92 -8.62
CA LEU A 704 -14.32 3.06 -8.50
C LEU A 704 -14.82 4.30 -9.25
N LEU A 705 -14.08 5.40 -9.19
CA LEU A 705 -14.40 6.65 -9.87
C LEU A 705 -14.20 6.56 -11.40
N THR A 706 -13.68 5.47 -11.96
CA THR A 706 -13.74 5.26 -13.42
C THR A 706 -15.10 4.72 -13.86
N VAL A 707 -15.91 4.12 -12.99
CA VAL A 707 -17.20 3.52 -13.39
C VAL A 707 -18.11 4.50 -14.14
N PRO A 708 -18.27 5.78 -13.72
CA PRO A 708 -19.08 6.74 -14.46
C PRO A 708 -18.58 7.03 -15.88
N SER A 709 -17.29 6.92 -16.16
CA SER A 709 -16.77 7.21 -17.51
C SER A 709 -17.30 6.22 -18.56
N GLY A 710 -17.48 4.95 -18.19
CA GLY A 710 -18.17 3.97 -19.04
C GLY A 710 -19.63 4.35 -19.32
N GLY A 711 -20.30 5.00 -18.36
CA GLY A 711 -21.63 5.57 -18.56
C GLY A 711 -21.64 6.70 -19.60
N PHE A 712 -20.66 7.61 -19.56
CA PHE A 712 -20.49 8.66 -20.58
C PHE A 712 -20.24 8.07 -21.96
N GLU A 713 -19.43 7.02 -22.06
CA GLU A 713 -19.17 6.30 -23.32
C GLU A 713 -20.46 5.71 -23.90
N ILE A 714 -21.26 5.01 -23.09
CA ILE A 714 -22.55 4.44 -23.51
C ILE A 714 -23.48 5.54 -24.02
N VAL A 715 -23.61 6.64 -23.28
CA VAL A 715 -24.46 7.78 -23.67
C VAL A 715 -23.97 8.38 -24.99
N ALA A 716 -22.67 8.57 -25.16
CA ALA A 716 -22.08 9.08 -26.40
C ALA A 716 -22.38 8.18 -27.61
N MET A 717 -22.24 6.85 -27.45
CA MET A 717 -22.57 5.88 -28.51
C MET A 717 -24.06 5.89 -28.87
N VAL A 718 -24.95 5.97 -27.87
CA VAL A 718 -26.40 6.05 -28.09
C VAL A 718 -26.79 7.35 -28.80
N ILE A 719 -26.23 8.49 -28.38
CA ILE A 719 -26.47 9.80 -29.02
C ILE A 719 -26.08 9.75 -30.49
N VAL A 720 -24.90 9.22 -30.80
CA VAL A 720 -24.42 9.06 -32.18
C VAL A 720 -25.36 8.16 -33.00
N GLY A 721 -25.78 7.02 -32.44
CA GLY A 721 -26.71 6.10 -33.10
C GLY A 721 -28.08 6.74 -33.39
N LEU A 722 -28.65 7.46 -32.41
CA LEU A 722 -29.92 8.17 -32.57
C LEU A 722 -29.82 9.35 -33.53
N ALA A 723 -28.76 10.16 -33.41
CA ALA A 723 -28.50 11.29 -34.30
C ALA A 723 -28.43 10.84 -35.77
N ARG A 724 -27.77 9.70 -36.04
CA ARG A 724 -27.75 9.08 -37.37
C ARG A 724 -29.16 8.74 -37.87
N SER A 725 -30.01 8.18 -37.01
CA SER A 725 -31.39 7.83 -37.37
C SER A 725 -32.25 9.07 -37.65
N LEU A 726 -32.07 10.15 -36.89
CA LEU A 726 -32.85 11.39 -37.04
C LEU A 726 -32.39 12.23 -38.24
N LEU A 727 -31.10 12.20 -38.58
CA LEU A 727 -30.52 12.95 -39.70
C LEU A 727 -30.56 12.19 -41.03
N ASN A 728 -31.37 11.14 -41.13
CA ASN A 728 -31.52 10.31 -42.34
C ASN A 728 -30.16 9.84 -42.91
N GLY A 729 -29.20 9.55 -42.03
CA GLY A 729 -27.87 9.07 -42.40
C GLY A 729 -26.87 10.10 -42.96
N LYS A 730 -27.21 11.40 -43.00
CA LYS A 730 -26.34 12.50 -43.45
C LYS A 730 -25.55 13.14 -42.29
N GLY A 731 -24.35 13.64 -42.56
CA GLY A 731 -23.56 14.47 -41.63
C GLY A 731 -22.66 13.69 -40.67
N ARG A 732 -22.16 12.52 -41.06
CA ARG A 732 -21.40 11.63 -40.15
C ARG A 732 -20.08 12.25 -39.69
N THR A 733 -19.38 12.96 -40.57
CA THR A 733 -18.12 13.65 -40.21
C THR A 733 -18.35 14.82 -39.25
N LEU A 734 -19.50 15.51 -39.34
CA LEU A 734 -19.91 16.53 -38.36
C LEU A 734 -20.31 15.92 -37.01
N MET A 735 -20.94 14.73 -37.01
CA MET A 735 -21.21 13.99 -35.77
C MET A 735 -19.90 13.58 -35.08
N MET A 736 -18.91 13.11 -35.83
CA MET A 736 -17.58 12.78 -35.30
C MET A 736 -16.91 13.99 -34.65
N PHE A 737 -16.98 15.15 -35.30
CA PHE A 737 -16.50 16.40 -34.71
C PHE A 737 -17.27 16.74 -33.41
N GLY A 738 -18.61 16.74 -33.47
CA GLY A 738 -19.47 17.13 -32.35
C GLY A 738 -19.31 16.24 -31.11
N ILE A 739 -19.18 14.93 -31.27
CA ILE A 739 -19.03 14.00 -30.14
C ILE A 739 -17.63 14.06 -29.50
N THR A 740 -16.65 14.64 -30.21
CA THR A 740 -15.30 14.86 -29.69
C THR A 740 -15.19 16.15 -28.86
N VAL A 741 -16.11 17.12 -29.05
CA VAL A 741 -16.11 18.39 -28.31
C VAL A 741 -16.13 18.19 -26.77
N PRO A 742 -16.98 17.31 -26.20
CA PRO A 742 -16.95 17.04 -24.76
C PRO A 742 -15.60 16.53 -24.28
N THR A 743 -14.92 15.68 -25.06
CA THR A 743 -13.57 15.20 -24.73
C THR A 743 -12.58 16.35 -24.69
N LEU A 744 -12.60 17.27 -25.67
CA LEU A 744 -11.73 18.45 -25.64
C LEU A 744 -11.97 19.31 -24.38
N ILE A 745 -13.24 19.51 -23.98
CA ILE A 745 -13.59 20.22 -22.74
C ILE A 745 -12.95 19.49 -21.53
N GLY A 746 -13.04 18.16 -21.49
CA GLY A 746 -12.42 17.36 -20.44
C GLY A 746 -10.91 17.50 -20.38
N CYS A 747 -10.23 17.49 -21.53
CA CYS A 747 -8.79 17.72 -21.62
C CYS A 747 -8.41 19.11 -21.07
N VAL A 748 -9.20 20.14 -21.39
CA VAL A 748 -8.97 21.52 -20.92
C VAL A 748 -9.19 21.61 -19.40
N PHE A 749 -10.20 20.95 -18.84
CA PHE A 749 -10.41 20.93 -17.39
C PHE A 749 -9.23 20.32 -16.64
N LEU A 750 -8.67 19.22 -17.15
CA LEU A 750 -7.48 18.58 -16.57
C LEU A 750 -6.23 19.46 -16.69
N ALA A 751 -6.09 20.20 -17.80
CA ALA A 751 -4.92 21.04 -18.07
C ALA A 751 -4.93 22.40 -17.35
N ALA A 752 -6.08 23.05 -17.24
CA ALA A 752 -6.18 24.46 -16.87
C ALA A 752 -6.67 24.71 -15.43
N LEU A 753 -7.49 23.83 -14.86
CA LEU A 753 -8.04 24.04 -13.51
C LEU A 753 -7.00 23.74 -12.43
N PRO A 754 -7.04 24.41 -11.26
CA PRO A 754 -6.16 24.10 -10.14
C PRO A 754 -6.51 22.75 -9.50
N ALA A 755 -5.54 22.14 -8.80
CA ALA A 755 -5.73 20.86 -8.11
C ALA A 755 -6.76 20.89 -6.97
N SER A 756 -7.16 22.09 -6.51
CA SER A 756 -8.21 22.28 -5.51
C SER A 756 -9.60 21.87 -6.01
N ASP A 757 -9.87 21.99 -7.31
CA ASP A 757 -11.19 21.72 -7.91
C ASP A 757 -11.32 20.26 -8.37
N LYS A 758 -11.07 19.34 -7.43
CA LYS A 758 -10.95 17.88 -7.68
C LYS A 758 -12.13 17.29 -8.46
N TRP A 759 -13.36 17.65 -8.10
CA TRP A 759 -14.57 17.10 -8.74
C TRP A 759 -14.75 17.56 -10.19
N VAL A 760 -14.39 18.80 -10.51
CA VAL A 760 -14.49 19.32 -11.89
C VAL A 760 -13.45 18.65 -12.78
N ARG A 761 -12.25 18.42 -12.25
CA ARG A 761 -11.21 17.64 -12.92
C ARG A 761 -11.61 16.17 -13.14
N ILE A 762 -12.29 15.54 -12.18
CA ILE A 762 -12.87 14.19 -12.34
C ILE A 762 -13.90 14.15 -13.47
N VAL A 763 -14.83 15.11 -13.51
CA VAL A 763 -15.79 15.21 -14.62
C VAL A 763 -15.07 15.36 -15.95
N GLY A 764 -14.00 16.16 -15.99
CA GLY A 764 -13.14 16.26 -17.17
C GLY A 764 -12.52 14.93 -17.58
N ALA A 765 -12.09 14.12 -16.60
CA ALA A 765 -11.57 12.78 -16.81
C ALA A 765 -12.64 11.81 -17.39
N TRP A 766 -13.89 11.91 -16.95
CA TRP A 766 -14.99 11.10 -17.48
C TRP A 766 -15.34 11.43 -18.94
N LEU A 767 -15.30 12.72 -19.30
CA LEU A 767 -15.58 13.18 -20.67
C LEU A 767 -14.55 12.70 -21.70
N LEU A 768 -13.39 12.20 -21.27
CA LEU A 768 -12.39 11.62 -22.17
C LEU A 768 -12.92 10.41 -22.92
N LEU A 769 -13.84 9.64 -22.33
CA LEU A 769 -14.41 8.44 -22.94
C LEU A 769 -15.60 8.71 -23.90
N CYS A 770 -15.84 9.97 -24.30
CA CYS A 770 -16.77 10.27 -25.39
C CYS A 770 -16.17 10.01 -26.79
N THR A 771 -14.84 10.08 -26.92
CA THR A 771 -14.12 9.96 -28.21
C THR A 771 -14.23 8.58 -28.90
N PRO A 772 -14.28 7.42 -28.20
CA PRO A 772 -14.48 6.12 -28.84
C PRO A 772 -15.70 6.05 -29.79
N ALA A 773 -16.77 6.81 -29.50
CA ALA A 773 -17.93 6.90 -30.38
C ALA A 773 -17.59 7.54 -31.76
N ALA A 774 -16.67 8.51 -31.81
CA ALA A 774 -16.17 9.08 -33.07
C ALA A 774 -15.36 8.06 -33.87
N THR A 775 -14.53 7.27 -33.19
CA THR A 775 -13.75 6.17 -33.82
C THR A 775 -14.64 5.11 -34.45
N ALA A 776 -15.74 4.73 -33.78
CA ALA A 776 -16.72 3.80 -34.33
C ALA A 776 -17.37 4.33 -35.63
N LEU A 777 -17.71 5.62 -35.68
CA LEU A 777 -18.20 6.28 -36.89
C LEU A 777 -17.15 6.31 -38.01
N GLN A 778 -15.88 6.56 -37.66
CA GLN A 778 -14.79 6.57 -38.61
C GLN A 778 -14.63 5.21 -39.31
N LEU A 779 -14.64 4.12 -38.54
CA LEU A 779 -14.60 2.76 -39.10
C LEU A 779 -15.80 2.49 -40.01
N SER A 780 -16.99 2.98 -39.63
CA SER A 780 -18.17 2.90 -40.50
C SER A 780 -18.01 3.70 -41.81
N LEU A 781 -17.28 4.83 -41.81
CA LEU A 781 -17.03 5.63 -43.01
C LEU A 781 -16.07 4.94 -43.97
N ILE A 782 -15.03 4.26 -43.48
CA ILE A 782 -14.16 3.42 -44.32
C ILE A 782 -15.01 2.39 -45.06
N GLY A 783 -16.00 1.80 -44.38
CA GLY A 783 -16.93 0.85 -44.96
C GLY A 783 -17.77 1.41 -46.12
N SER A 784 -18.20 2.67 -46.05
CA SER A 784 -19.07 3.29 -47.06
C SER A 784 -18.36 4.14 -48.12
N ASN A 785 -17.18 4.66 -47.83
CA ASN A 785 -16.50 5.64 -48.69
C ASN A 785 -15.28 5.06 -49.44
N VAL A 786 -14.78 3.90 -49.04
CA VAL A 786 -13.70 3.21 -49.75
C VAL A 786 -14.31 2.06 -50.54
N ALA A 787 -14.26 2.15 -51.87
CA ALA A 787 -14.72 1.09 -52.77
C ALA A 787 -13.53 0.32 -53.37
N GLY A 788 -13.78 -0.90 -53.82
CA GLY A 788 -12.73 -1.85 -54.21
C GLY A 788 -12.26 -2.71 -53.03
N PHE A 789 -12.27 -4.02 -53.23
CA PHE A 789 -11.94 -5.01 -52.20
C PHE A 789 -10.50 -4.82 -51.68
N SER A 790 -9.53 -4.71 -52.60
CA SER A 790 -8.11 -4.61 -52.21
C SER A 790 -7.79 -3.24 -51.60
N LYS A 791 -8.36 -2.16 -52.13
CA LYS A 791 -8.23 -0.80 -51.57
C LYS A 791 -8.78 -0.73 -50.15
N LYS A 792 -9.96 -1.31 -49.89
CA LYS A 792 -10.59 -1.36 -48.55
C LYS A 792 -9.78 -2.18 -47.55
N VAL A 793 -9.30 -3.35 -47.95
CA VAL A 793 -8.44 -4.20 -47.09
C VAL A 793 -7.13 -3.46 -46.75
N THR A 794 -6.45 -2.88 -47.75
CA THR A 794 -5.23 -2.09 -47.55
C THR A 794 -5.48 -0.87 -46.64
N THR A 795 -6.56 -0.14 -46.85
CA THR A 795 -6.94 1.01 -46.01
C THR A 795 -7.17 0.60 -44.56
N THR A 796 -7.91 -0.48 -44.34
CA THR A 796 -8.20 -1.00 -43.00
C THR A 796 -6.92 -1.45 -42.29
N ALA A 797 -6.05 -2.20 -43.00
CA ALA A 797 -4.77 -2.64 -42.46
C ALA A 797 -3.85 -1.46 -42.12
N PHE A 798 -3.71 -0.48 -43.01
CA PHE A 798 -2.86 0.69 -42.79
C PHE A 798 -3.36 1.55 -41.62
N THR A 799 -4.69 1.72 -41.50
CA THR A 799 -5.31 2.43 -40.37
C THR A 799 -5.04 1.71 -39.05
N PHE A 800 -5.09 0.37 -39.05
CA PHE A 800 -4.78 -0.44 -37.87
C PHE A 800 -3.29 -0.39 -37.48
N ILE A 801 -2.37 -0.32 -38.46
CA ILE A 801 -0.94 -0.13 -38.19
C ILE A 801 -0.70 1.18 -37.43
N LEU A 802 -1.24 2.30 -37.91
CA LEU A 802 -1.07 3.58 -37.21
C LEU A 802 -1.80 3.64 -35.87
N TYR A 803 -2.95 2.95 -35.74
CA TYR A 803 -3.60 2.73 -34.44
C TYR A 803 -2.66 2.04 -33.43
N CYS A 804 -1.96 0.98 -33.84
CA CYS A 804 -0.99 0.29 -32.98
C CYS A 804 0.19 1.19 -32.62
N VAL A 805 0.74 1.95 -33.59
CA VAL A 805 1.83 2.91 -33.34
C VAL A 805 1.42 3.94 -32.28
N GLY A 806 0.20 4.48 -32.36
CA GLY A 806 -0.30 5.42 -31.36
C GLY A 806 -0.41 4.83 -29.96
N ASN A 807 -0.86 3.57 -29.85
CA ASN A 807 -0.95 2.87 -28.56
C ASN A 807 0.43 2.51 -27.98
N ILE A 808 1.47 2.33 -28.80
CA ILE A 808 2.85 2.13 -28.32
C ILE A 808 3.42 3.43 -27.73
N ILE A 809 3.12 4.57 -28.36
CA ILE A 809 3.58 5.90 -27.90
C ILE A 809 2.88 6.31 -26.60
N SER A 810 1.60 5.97 -26.46
CA SER A 810 0.72 6.41 -25.38
C SER A 810 1.32 6.24 -23.95
N PRO A 811 1.64 5.02 -23.47
CA PRO A 811 2.18 4.81 -22.12
C PRO A 811 3.45 5.60 -21.80
N GLN A 812 4.28 5.85 -22.81
CA GLN A 812 5.59 6.50 -22.63
C GLN A 812 5.48 8.00 -22.28
N LEU A 813 4.28 8.58 -22.42
CA LEU A 813 4.01 9.98 -22.09
C LEU A 813 3.79 10.20 -20.58
N PHE A 814 3.46 9.14 -19.82
CA PHE A 814 3.40 9.16 -18.35
C PHE A 814 4.78 8.94 -17.75
N LYS A 815 5.56 10.01 -17.67
CA LYS A 815 6.89 9.97 -17.06
C LYS A 815 6.76 9.96 -15.54
N SER A 816 7.39 8.99 -14.88
CA SER A 816 7.45 8.90 -13.42
C SER A 816 8.09 10.15 -12.78
N THR A 817 9.01 10.80 -13.48
CA THR A 817 9.67 12.06 -13.05
C THR A 817 8.74 13.28 -13.02
N GLU A 818 7.56 13.20 -13.64
CA GLU A 818 6.56 14.29 -13.65
C GLU A 818 5.39 14.03 -12.70
N ALA A 819 5.50 13.03 -11.82
CA ALA A 819 4.50 12.75 -10.80
C ALA A 819 4.66 13.69 -9.58
N PRO A 820 3.55 14.17 -8.97
CA PRO A 820 2.17 14.09 -9.44
C PRO A 820 1.85 15.15 -10.52
N GLY A 821 0.93 14.82 -11.42
CA GLY A 821 0.32 15.78 -12.36
C GLY A 821 0.68 15.60 -13.84
N TYR A 822 1.67 14.77 -14.18
CA TYR A 822 1.96 14.26 -15.54
C TYR A 822 1.73 15.28 -16.67
N ARG A 823 2.40 16.45 -16.57
CA ARG A 823 2.13 17.61 -17.44
C ARG A 823 2.32 17.28 -18.92
N THR A 824 3.29 16.45 -19.27
CA THR A 824 3.52 16.02 -20.66
C THR A 824 2.34 15.21 -21.20
N ALA A 825 1.80 14.27 -20.41
CA ALA A 825 0.66 13.44 -20.80
C ALA A 825 -0.60 14.30 -21.04
N ILE A 826 -0.91 15.21 -20.10
CA ILE A 826 -2.09 16.08 -20.20
C ILE A 826 -2.00 17.03 -21.41
N ARG A 827 -0.83 17.63 -21.66
CA ARG A 827 -0.64 18.50 -22.85
C ARG A 827 -0.79 17.73 -24.15
N THR A 828 -0.29 16.50 -24.18
CA THR A 828 -0.40 15.64 -25.37
C THR A 828 -1.85 15.26 -25.64
N LEU A 829 -2.64 15.02 -24.59
CA LEU A 829 -4.07 14.75 -24.70
C LEU A 829 -4.85 15.91 -25.35
N VAL A 830 -4.56 17.16 -24.98
CA VAL A 830 -5.15 18.35 -25.61
C VAL A 830 -4.72 18.44 -27.08
N ALA A 831 -3.43 18.24 -27.36
CA ALA A 831 -2.88 18.35 -28.72
C ALA A 831 -3.43 17.27 -29.66
N SER A 832 -3.50 16.02 -29.21
CA SER A 832 -4.01 14.90 -30.01
C SER A 832 -5.50 15.03 -30.30
N THR A 833 -6.31 15.37 -29.29
CA THR A 833 -7.75 15.60 -29.43
C THR A 833 -8.04 16.74 -30.41
N SER A 834 -7.31 17.86 -30.29
CA SER A 834 -7.46 19.02 -31.18
C SER A 834 -7.07 18.68 -32.62
N THR A 835 -5.96 17.96 -32.81
CA THR A 835 -5.50 17.52 -34.13
C THR A 835 -6.50 16.57 -34.78
N MET A 836 -7.09 15.65 -34.02
CA MET A 836 -8.13 14.74 -34.51
C MET A 836 -9.39 15.51 -34.98
N MET A 837 -9.85 16.49 -34.21
CA MET A 837 -10.98 17.34 -34.60
C MET A 837 -10.71 18.11 -35.90
N LEU A 838 -9.49 18.62 -36.09
CA LEU A 838 -9.08 19.28 -37.33
C LEU A 838 -9.12 18.30 -38.52
N LEU A 839 -8.64 17.07 -38.34
CA LEU A 839 -8.69 16.03 -39.38
C LEU A 839 -10.13 15.66 -39.76
N TYR A 840 -11.07 15.63 -38.80
CA TYR A 840 -12.49 15.41 -39.09
C TYR A 840 -13.11 16.55 -39.92
N LEU A 841 -12.75 17.81 -39.63
CA LEU A 841 -13.17 18.95 -40.45
C LEU A 841 -12.56 18.91 -41.85
N MET A 842 -11.27 18.56 -41.96
CA MET A 842 -10.61 18.39 -43.27
C MET A 842 -11.32 17.32 -44.09
N LEU A 843 -11.70 16.19 -43.48
CA LEU A 843 -12.44 15.13 -44.14
C LEU A 843 -13.83 15.59 -44.63
N PHE A 844 -14.56 16.36 -43.79
CA PHE A 844 -15.84 16.95 -44.16
C PHE A 844 -15.72 17.85 -45.40
N PHE A 845 -14.77 18.78 -45.38
CA PHE A 845 -14.55 19.70 -46.52
C PHE A 845 -14.06 18.98 -47.76
N TYR A 846 -13.20 17.96 -47.60
CA TYR A 846 -12.72 17.12 -48.70
C TYR A 846 -13.88 16.41 -49.40
N TYR A 847 -14.77 15.74 -48.66
CA TYR A 847 -15.92 15.06 -49.25
C TYR A 847 -16.92 16.02 -49.89
N LYS A 848 -17.16 17.19 -49.28
CA LYS A 848 -18.01 18.22 -49.90
C LYS A 848 -17.40 18.77 -51.20
N TYR A 849 -16.09 18.99 -51.22
CA TYR A 849 -15.36 19.45 -52.39
C TYR A 849 -15.40 18.42 -53.52
N GLU A 850 -15.07 17.15 -53.24
CA GLU A 850 -15.04 16.09 -54.25
C GLU A 850 -16.45 15.77 -54.79
N ASN A 851 -17.48 15.73 -53.95
CA ASN A 851 -18.85 15.56 -54.43
C ASN A 851 -19.29 16.72 -55.33
N ASN A 852 -19.03 17.98 -54.94
CA ASN A 852 -19.34 19.15 -55.78
C ASN A 852 -18.55 19.15 -57.10
N ARG A 853 -17.30 18.69 -57.09
CA ARG A 853 -16.46 18.56 -58.29
C ARG A 853 -17.05 17.51 -59.23
N ARG A 854 -17.44 16.34 -58.71
CA ARG A 854 -18.09 15.27 -59.47
C ARG A 854 -19.44 15.72 -60.05
N ASP A 855 -20.24 16.46 -59.29
CA ASP A 855 -21.52 17.00 -59.75
C ASP A 855 -21.35 18.04 -60.87
N LYS A 856 -20.34 18.91 -60.78
CA LYS A 856 -20.00 19.86 -61.87
C LYS A 856 -19.54 19.15 -63.14
N VAL A 857 -18.75 18.08 -63.01
CA VAL A 857 -18.31 17.29 -64.17
C VAL A 857 -19.50 16.57 -64.80
N LEU A 858 -20.36 15.96 -63.98
CA LEU A 858 -21.56 15.26 -64.47
C LEU A 858 -22.53 16.22 -65.19
N ALA A 859 -22.69 17.45 -64.70
CA ALA A 859 -23.54 18.46 -65.33
C ALA A 859 -23.05 18.93 -66.72
N ASN A 860 -21.76 18.73 -67.03
CA ASN A 860 -21.14 19.11 -68.31
C ASN A 860 -21.06 17.96 -69.33
N ILE A 861 -21.52 16.76 -68.97
CA ILE A 861 -21.50 15.58 -69.85
C ILE A 861 -22.90 15.39 -70.47
N PRO A 862 -23.01 15.27 -71.80
CA PRO A 862 -24.27 14.96 -72.48
C PRO A 862 -24.92 13.65 -71.96
N GLN A 863 -26.25 13.66 -71.79
CA GLN A 863 -27.01 12.57 -71.16
C GLN A 863 -26.86 11.22 -71.90
N ASP A 864 -26.68 11.24 -73.20
CA ASP A 864 -26.42 10.09 -74.08
C ASP A 864 -25.10 9.37 -73.77
N VAL A 865 -24.07 10.11 -73.34
CA VAL A 865 -22.78 9.54 -72.91
C VAL A 865 -22.89 8.89 -71.52
N ILE A 866 -23.73 9.46 -70.65
CA ILE A 866 -24.03 8.91 -69.33
C ILE A 866 -24.79 7.59 -69.48
N ASP A 867 -25.79 7.56 -70.36
CA ASP A 867 -26.59 6.37 -70.65
C ASP A 867 -25.77 5.28 -71.36
N ALA A 868 -24.83 5.64 -72.23
CA ALA A 868 -23.90 4.69 -72.87
C ALA A 868 -22.86 4.09 -71.89
N ALA A 869 -22.55 4.78 -70.79
CA ALA A 869 -21.68 4.29 -69.72
C ALA A 869 -22.43 3.45 -68.66
N MET A 870 -23.73 3.19 -68.83
CA MET A 870 -24.55 2.37 -67.94
C MET A 870 -24.53 0.91 -68.41
N VAL A 871 -23.51 0.15 -68.01
CA VAL A 871 -23.50 -1.31 -68.23
C VAL A 871 -24.32 -1.99 -67.13
N GLU A 872 -25.21 -2.89 -67.53
CA GLU A 872 -26.07 -3.66 -66.61
C GLU A 872 -25.20 -4.52 -65.67
N ASN A 873 -25.48 -4.51 -64.36
CA ASN A 873 -24.70 -5.21 -63.32
C ASN A 873 -23.27 -4.69 -63.04
N GLU A 874 -22.90 -3.47 -63.47
CA GLU A 874 -21.59 -2.88 -63.09
C GLU A 874 -21.37 -2.73 -61.59
N GLU A 875 -22.44 -2.68 -60.80
CA GLU A 875 -22.43 -2.53 -59.34
C GLU A 875 -21.82 -3.76 -58.64
N TYR A 876 -21.69 -4.87 -59.36
CA TYR A 876 -20.99 -6.08 -58.94
C TYR A 876 -19.51 -6.10 -59.33
N LEU A 877 -19.06 -5.19 -60.19
CA LEU A 877 -17.65 -5.09 -60.56
C LEU A 877 -16.85 -4.48 -59.41
N ASP A 878 -15.71 -5.08 -59.12
CA ASP A 878 -14.77 -4.63 -58.09
C ASP A 878 -13.93 -3.45 -58.60
N ARG A 879 -14.60 -2.31 -58.81
CA ARG A 879 -14.02 -0.99 -59.16
C ARG A 879 -13.80 -0.15 -57.90
N THR A 880 -12.76 0.68 -57.88
CA THR A 880 -12.50 1.64 -56.79
C THR A 880 -13.38 2.88 -56.90
N ASP A 881 -13.46 3.66 -55.82
CA ASP A 881 -14.18 4.95 -55.76
C ASP A 881 -13.59 6.02 -56.71
N MET A 882 -12.35 5.83 -57.15
CA MET A 882 -11.69 6.65 -58.18
C MET A 882 -11.95 6.12 -59.59
N GLU A 883 -12.02 4.80 -59.78
CA GLU A 883 -12.38 4.17 -61.05
C GLU A 883 -13.86 4.41 -61.40
N ASP A 884 -14.76 4.45 -60.41
CA ASP A 884 -16.18 4.79 -60.56
C ASP A 884 -16.47 6.28 -60.31
N PHE A 885 -15.68 7.15 -60.93
CA PHE A 885 -15.67 8.61 -60.67
C PHE A 885 -17.04 9.28 -60.86
N LEU A 886 -17.77 8.93 -61.92
CA LEU A 886 -19.01 9.59 -62.31
C LEU A 886 -20.18 9.26 -61.38
N LYS A 887 -20.24 8.02 -60.88
CA LYS A 887 -21.42 7.46 -60.19
C LYS A 887 -21.25 7.36 -58.68
N PHE A 888 -20.02 7.19 -58.17
CA PHE A 888 -19.77 7.09 -56.73
C PHE A 888 -19.92 8.47 -56.05
N ARG A 889 -20.50 8.48 -54.84
CA ARG A 889 -20.68 9.68 -54.00
C ARG A 889 -20.24 9.39 -52.57
N TYR A 890 -19.42 10.28 -52.02
CA TYR A 890 -18.93 10.14 -50.65
C TYR A 890 -20.00 10.49 -49.64
N ALA A 891 -20.17 9.64 -48.62
CA ALA A 891 -20.96 9.98 -47.45
C ALA A 891 -20.14 10.92 -46.55
N TRP A 892 -20.68 12.10 -46.27
CA TRP A 892 -20.06 13.11 -45.42
C TRP A 892 -20.83 13.31 -44.11
#